data_AF-A0A5C7Q787-F1
#
_entry.id   AF-A0A5C7Q787-F1
#
_cell.length_a   1.000
_cell.length_b   1.000
_cell.length_c   1.000
_cell.angle_alpha   90.00
_cell.angle_beta   90.00
_cell.angle_gamma   90.00
#
_symmetry.space_group_name_H-M   'P 1'
#
loop_
_entity.id
_entity.type
_entity.pdbx_description
1 polymer ?
#
loop_
_entity_poly.entity_id
_entity_poly.type
_entity_poly.pdbx_seq_one_letter_code
_entity_poly.pdbx_strand_id
1 'polypeptide(L)'
;MPLTKNIVDIPLTGGLDEGKGAIYVEPPSWTALENVRFTDRGYMRERAGYIYGLSGSPASHITNKGAVVARNLVSVHTAQGLNSNAVANVSALDVRTSTVTNATYSPVACDIAVNDLGYELTAWIDDGLVWAQMKGTDKRPLGPPKNLTASGQTFANATSHSLRVCSAGSRFAIFAGSDSSALIGWTAFYLFGSLTWGASVTVKAATGVPFDADGNDDDSEFIVAYWNGSATVLNRLNTSLVSQGTATITSSTGANYVGIKYASGRILAMYHTSGGNIFCASYSDDLGTTHFGHTSLGSAGTFASYASAALSGSTWHATWWAGAQSYNTITTTGTAGTAVTLAFGAAYGSIFVHNSVVYLPLSLPQGFSGQFLQPTGLLLALYDSGSATKAAPVARFLVDRVSLVSRSRTVRTANDTATSSASFALVAFESLARFSSAADALNTGASVVTRVDFDFPGGATSFAEFDGNTYLGGGQLWCYDGTFAFESAPHQFPENLSVTFAGSAGDLSAGDYSWKAVHEWEDANGVLHRSAPSLAVTGTATATQTATVKVSKQLASCRDGSSQPEQWIALYRTTVGGSVFYLAGRWPVSNLSSTSLGYWDVPDGLADASLAEILYTEGGVLEATAPPPAWDLCIAGGRMWIVSADRRNELWYSKKLTRGIAPEFNAAQVIDVPDDVVCVRGMDDKVIAFGASGIFAIYGEGPNDTGNGGSFTEPQRIESPTGCLSRETARLPMGIAFGGERGVYVLGRGLDVQWISEPVSSSLTTGNLTGATYVPKTGDALFGDGTSIYYLNIDTGQWAKWSAPFSAGNERHMLTVDGGTNVDTVYVAERSSYSTIQFDPSVYYDRNSSGTQATILWSGTTGYIRAGSQNARQRIWRIAIRYSKTGSAQLRVLLGVDGGAMTTFRTYTNAELDTAAGHLEIHLPSEYQKTPALRIGLLVVLPDTTFGAIELRSMSAVIGVKAGLRSIPSTSRG
;
A
#
# COMPACT_ATOMS: atom_id res chain seq x y z
N MET A 1 -4.65 -62.55 -35.53
CA MET A 1 -5.96 -61.89 -35.37
C MET A 1 -5.84 -60.45 -35.87
N PRO A 2 -6.75 -59.99 -36.75
CA PRO A 2 -6.77 -58.59 -37.18
C PRO A 2 -7.09 -57.68 -35.99
N LEU A 3 -6.37 -56.57 -35.87
CA LEU A 3 -6.62 -55.54 -34.86
C LEU A 3 -7.89 -54.77 -35.25
N THR A 4 -8.86 -54.65 -34.34
CA THR A 4 -10.02 -53.78 -34.56
C THR A 4 -9.56 -52.33 -34.53
N LYS A 5 -9.83 -51.58 -35.60
CA LYS A 5 -9.50 -50.16 -35.69
C LYS A 5 -10.61 -49.37 -34.99
N ASN A 6 -10.26 -48.65 -33.94
CA ASN A 6 -11.12 -47.71 -33.25
C ASN A 6 -10.64 -46.29 -33.54
N ILE A 7 -11.57 -45.39 -33.80
CA ILE A 7 -11.29 -43.95 -33.82
C ILE A 7 -11.42 -43.46 -32.39
N VAL A 8 -10.36 -42.84 -31.88
CA VAL A 8 -10.36 -42.20 -30.57
C VAL A 8 -10.32 -40.70 -30.81
N ASP A 9 -11.42 -40.04 -30.47
CA ASP A 9 -11.47 -38.58 -30.48
C ASP A 9 -10.69 -38.04 -29.30
N ILE A 10 -9.87 -37.03 -29.56
CA ILE A 10 -9.11 -36.33 -28.54
C ILE A 10 -9.91 -35.06 -28.23
N PRO A 11 -10.61 -35.02 -27.08
CA PRO A 11 -11.50 -33.90 -26.77
C PRO A 11 -10.67 -32.63 -26.68
N LEU A 12 -11.12 -31.60 -27.39
CA LEU A 12 -10.57 -30.27 -27.17
C LEU A 12 -11.06 -29.73 -25.81
N THR A 13 -12.21 -30.22 -25.33
CA THR A 13 -12.91 -29.87 -24.07
C THR A 13 -12.34 -30.49 -22.78
N GLY A 14 -11.07 -30.91 -22.76
CA GLY A 14 -10.46 -31.65 -21.65
C GLY A 14 -9.59 -30.86 -20.66
N GLY A 15 -9.44 -29.54 -20.84
CA GLY A 15 -8.62 -28.67 -19.99
C GLY A 15 -7.10 -28.96 -20.03
N LEU A 16 -6.31 -28.02 -19.50
CA LEU A 16 -4.90 -28.21 -19.17
C LEU A 16 -4.82 -28.93 -17.82
N ASP A 17 -4.38 -30.19 -17.76
CA ASP A 17 -4.19 -30.96 -16.52
C ASP A 17 -2.70 -31.26 -16.31
N GLU A 18 -2.02 -30.36 -15.60
CA GLU A 18 -0.60 -30.49 -15.28
C GLU A 18 -0.34 -31.31 -14.01
N GLY A 19 -1.38 -31.60 -13.20
CA GLY A 19 -1.31 -32.34 -11.95
C GLY A 19 -1.30 -33.86 -12.13
N LYS A 20 -1.90 -34.37 -13.22
CA LYS A 20 -1.80 -35.78 -13.58
C LYS A 20 -0.46 -36.06 -14.28
N GLY A 21 0.34 -36.93 -13.66
CA GLY A 21 1.55 -37.47 -14.28
C GLY A 21 1.27 -38.16 -15.62
N ALA A 22 2.34 -38.55 -16.31
CA ALA A 22 2.39 -39.18 -17.64
C ALA A 22 1.54 -40.46 -17.85
N ILE A 23 0.64 -40.83 -16.95
CA ILE A 23 -0.03 -42.12 -16.97
C ILE A 23 -1.51 -41.97 -16.64
N TYR A 24 -2.33 -42.22 -17.67
CA TYR A 24 -3.78 -42.48 -17.70
C TYR A 24 -4.74 -41.27 -17.74
N VAL A 25 -5.19 -40.93 -18.94
CA VAL A 25 -6.53 -40.33 -19.18
C VAL A 25 -7.07 -40.93 -20.50
N GLU A 26 -8.18 -41.67 -20.46
CA GLU A 26 -8.93 -42.06 -21.67
C GLU A 26 -10.33 -41.44 -21.59
N PRO A 27 -10.75 -40.63 -22.59
CA PRO A 27 -9.94 -40.09 -23.68
C PRO A 27 -8.88 -39.10 -23.17
N PRO A 28 -7.72 -38.98 -23.83
CA PRO A 28 -6.60 -38.16 -23.35
C PRO A 28 -6.99 -36.68 -23.26
N SER A 29 -6.85 -36.08 -22.08
CA SER A 29 -6.91 -34.63 -21.90
C SER A 29 -5.62 -33.97 -22.36
N TRP A 30 -5.63 -32.64 -22.48
CA TRP A 30 -4.41 -31.88 -22.68
C TRP A 30 -3.68 -31.75 -21.33
N THR A 31 -2.36 -31.86 -21.36
CA THR A 31 -1.50 -31.84 -20.15
C THR A 31 -0.54 -30.65 -20.15
N ALA A 32 -0.40 -29.99 -21.31
CA ALA A 32 0.27 -28.70 -21.46
C ALA A 32 -0.46 -27.94 -22.57
N LEU A 33 -0.81 -26.67 -22.32
CA LEU A 33 -1.42 -25.75 -23.28
C LEU A 33 -0.79 -24.38 -23.08
N GLU A 34 0.01 -23.95 -24.05
CA GLU A 34 0.69 -22.66 -24.02
C GLU A 34 0.21 -21.73 -25.13
N ASN A 35 -0.08 -20.49 -24.77
CA ASN A 35 -0.54 -19.43 -25.68
C ASN A 35 -1.81 -19.81 -26.48
N VAL A 36 -2.68 -20.61 -25.86
CA VAL A 36 -3.94 -21.07 -26.45
C VAL A 36 -5.10 -20.27 -25.89
N ARG A 37 -6.06 -19.91 -26.74
CA ARG A 37 -7.35 -19.36 -26.34
C ARG A 37 -8.47 -20.25 -26.86
N PHE A 38 -9.53 -20.40 -26.07
CA PHE A 38 -10.70 -21.17 -26.47
C PHE A 38 -11.77 -20.25 -27.06
N THR A 39 -12.51 -20.79 -28.02
CA THR A 39 -13.72 -20.14 -28.57
C THR A 39 -14.95 -20.67 -27.84
N ASP A 40 -16.08 -19.97 -27.95
CA ASP A 40 -17.37 -20.37 -27.36
C ASP A 40 -17.84 -21.76 -27.85
N ARG A 41 -17.27 -22.24 -28.97
CA ARG A 41 -17.52 -23.58 -29.53
C ARG A 41 -16.58 -24.66 -29.00
N GLY A 42 -15.69 -24.33 -28.07
CA GLY A 42 -14.67 -25.23 -27.51
C GLY A 42 -13.47 -25.47 -28.44
N TYR A 43 -13.33 -24.73 -29.55
CA TYR A 43 -12.15 -24.83 -30.42
C TYR A 43 -10.95 -24.12 -29.81
N MET A 44 -9.76 -24.64 -30.09
CA MET A 44 -8.51 -24.05 -29.65
C MET A 44 -7.91 -23.22 -30.76
N ARG A 45 -7.57 -21.97 -30.49
CA ARG A 45 -6.82 -21.11 -31.40
C ARG A 45 -5.62 -20.50 -30.70
N GLU A 46 -4.66 -20.06 -31.49
CA GLU A 46 -3.61 -19.19 -30.99
C GLU A 46 -4.20 -17.95 -30.32
N ARG A 47 -3.66 -17.58 -29.15
CA ARG A 47 -4.09 -16.35 -28.48
C ARG A 47 -3.75 -15.14 -29.34
N ALA A 48 -4.54 -14.08 -29.21
CA ALA A 48 -4.15 -12.82 -29.81
C ALA A 48 -2.93 -12.24 -29.08
N GLY A 49 -2.21 -11.40 -29.80
CA GLY A 49 -0.96 -10.84 -29.34
C GLY A 49 -1.12 -9.58 -28.53
N TYR A 50 -0.05 -9.26 -27.81
CA TYR A 50 0.05 -8.04 -27.03
C TYR A 50 0.78 -6.96 -27.84
N ILE A 51 0.14 -5.83 -28.10
CA ILE A 51 0.76 -4.65 -28.73
C ILE A 51 1.17 -3.63 -27.70
N TYR A 52 2.38 -3.10 -27.90
CA TYR A 52 2.91 -2.04 -27.07
C TYR A 52 2.11 -0.75 -27.32
N GLY A 53 1.39 -0.30 -26.29
CA GLY A 53 0.59 0.92 -26.30
C GLY A 53 0.92 1.71 -25.04
N LEU A 54 1.50 2.90 -25.24
CA LEU A 54 2.02 3.86 -24.24
C LEU A 54 3.43 3.51 -23.73
N SER A 55 4.44 4.11 -24.36
CA SER A 55 5.79 4.15 -23.82
C SER A 55 5.87 5.11 -22.64
N GLY A 56 5.96 4.56 -21.43
CA GLY A 56 6.63 5.19 -20.29
C GLY A 56 5.72 5.59 -19.13
N SER A 57 5.50 4.69 -18.16
CA SER A 57 5.48 4.96 -16.70
C SER A 57 5.13 3.69 -15.90
N PRO A 58 5.53 3.56 -14.61
CA PRO A 58 5.54 2.30 -13.87
C PRO A 58 4.25 1.50 -13.74
N ALA A 59 4.34 0.23 -13.36
CA ALA A 59 3.22 -0.71 -13.16
C ALA A 59 1.91 -0.01 -12.74
N SER A 60 0.91 -0.04 -13.63
CA SER A 60 -0.22 0.88 -13.59
C SER A 60 -1.59 0.22 -13.59
N HIS A 61 -2.53 0.77 -12.82
CA HIS A 61 -3.96 0.60 -13.07
C HIS A 61 -4.48 1.77 -13.88
N ILE A 62 -5.17 1.49 -14.98
CA ILE A 62 -5.91 2.47 -15.76
C ILE A 62 -7.31 2.62 -15.12
N THR A 63 -7.62 3.80 -14.59
CA THR A 63 -8.99 4.12 -14.15
C THR A 63 -9.90 4.29 -15.38
N ASN A 64 -11.23 4.27 -15.21
CA ASN A 64 -12.15 4.51 -16.33
C ASN A 64 -11.98 5.90 -16.98
N LYS A 65 -11.28 6.83 -16.30
CA LYS A 65 -10.89 8.14 -16.83
C LYS A 65 -9.57 8.14 -17.62
N GLY A 66 -8.99 6.97 -17.93
CA GLY A 66 -7.73 6.85 -18.68
C GLY A 66 -6.48 7.23 -17.87
N ALA A 67 -6.61 7.38 -16.54
CA ALA A 67 -5.49 7.71 -15.68
C ALA A 67 -4.75 6.44 -15.25
N VAL A 68 -3.46 6.40 -15.51
CA VAL A 68 -2.51 5.33 -15.18
C VAL A 68 -1.99 5.58 -13.75
N VAL A 69 -2.51 4.86 -12.76
CA VAL A 69 -2.03 4.87 -11.36
C VAL A 69 -0.79 3.98 -11.26
N ALA A 70 0.40 4.58 -11.36
CA ALA A 70 1.72 3.95 -11.45
C ALA A 70 2.63 4.30 -10.26
N ARG A 71 3.10 3.34 -9.44
CA ARG A 71 4.08 3.56 -8.34
C ARG A 71 4.04 4.97 -7.72
N ASN A 72 3.14 5.19 -6.79
CA ASN A 72 3.07 6.46 -6.07
C ASN A 72 2.63 7.69 -6.91
N LEU A 73 2.39 7.51 -8.22
CA LEU A 73 2.08 8.55 -9.19
C LEU A 73 0.86 8.17 -10.04
N VAL A 74 -0.18 8.99 -10.09
CA VAL A 74 -1.20 8.84 -11.15
C VAL A 74 -0.75 9.62 -12.39
N SER A 75 -0.25 8.94 -13.40
CA SER A 75 0.02 9.55 -14.70
C SER A 75 -1.28 9.61 -15.52
N VAL A 76 -1.82 10.80 -15.77
CA VAL A 76 -3.03 10.96 -16.60
C VAL A 76 -2.65 10.88 -18.07
N HIS A 77 -3.18 9.89 -18.81
CA HIS A 77 -3.06 9.84 -20.26
C HIS A 77 -4.30 10.45 -20.91
N THR A 78 -4.21 11.71 -21.31
CA THR A 78 -5.15 12.26 -22.29
C THR A 78 -4.53 12.17 -23.68
N ALA A 79 -5.36 12.17 -24.73
CA ALA A 79 -4.91 12.24 -26.13
C ALA A 79 -4.07 13.50 -26.47
N GLN A 80 -3.79 14.38 -25.49
CA GLN A 80 -3.05 15.63 -25.65
C GLN A 80 -1.77 15.76 -24.80
N GLY A 81 -1.29 14.69 -24.14
CA GLY A 81 0.05 14.67 -23.53
C GLY A 81 0.08 14.48 -22.01
N LEU A 82 1.27 14.13 -21.52
CA LEU A 82 1.58 13.81 -20.12
C LEU A 82 1.62 15.08 -19.25
N ASN A 83 0.69 15.23 -18.31
CA ASN A 83 0.82 16.19 -17.21
C ASN A 83 1.39 15.47 -15.97
N SER A 84 2.71 15.37 -15.89
CA SER A 84 3.44 14.71 -14.78
C SER A 84 3.35 15.43 -13.44
N ASN A 85 2.84 16.67 -13.41
CA ASN A 85 2.86 17.53 -12.22
C ASN A 85 1.63 17.38 -11.31
N ALA A 86 0.56 16.75 -11.78
CA ALA A 86 -0.72 16.78 -11.07
C ALA A 86 -0.89 15.70 -9.98
N VAL A 87 -0.05 14.66 -9.97
CA VAL A 87 -0.38 13.45 -9.19
C VAL A 87 0.78 12.65 -8.59
N ALA A 88 1.88 13.33 -8.24
CA ALA A 88 3.10 12.72 -7.70
C ALA A 88 3.00 12.13 -6.26
N ASN A 89 1.79 12.01 -5.69
CA ASN A 89 1.62 11.87 -4.23
C ASN A 89 0.85 10.62 -3.77
N VAL A 90 0.28 9.80 -4.65
CA VAL A 90 -0.60 8.67 -4.24
C VAL A 90 0.25 7.43 -3.97
N SER A 91 0.98 7.39 -2.86
CA SER A 91 1.84 6.24 -2.55
C SER A 91 1.09 4.94 -2.23
N ALA A 92 1.55 3.83 -2.82
CA ALA A 92 1.30 2.50 -2.30
C ALA A 92 2.06 2.42 -0.97
N LEU A 93 1.37 2.85 0.08
CA LEU A 93 1.86 2.99 1.43
C LEU A 93 0.85 2.28 2.33
N ASP A 94 1.30 1.25 3.01
CA ASP A 94 0.55 0.55 4.04
C ASP A 94 1.02 1.06 5.40
N VAL A 95 0.08 1.36 6.28
CA VAL A 95 0.34 1.89 7.61
C VAL A 95 -0.18 0.87 8.59
N ARG A 96 0.71 0.27 9.38
CA ARG A 96 0.30 -0.70 10.41
C ARG A 96 0.67 -0.20 11.79
N THR A 97 -0.19 -0.47 12.76
CA THR A 97 0.13 -0.23 14.16
C THR A 97 0.13 -1.52 14.96
N SER A 98 1.08 -1.63 15.88
CA SER A 98 1.19 -2.76 16.80
C SER A 98 1.62 -2.29 18.17
N THR A 99 0.89 -2.72 19.20
CA THR A 99 1.22 -2.42 20.59
C THR A 99 2.49 -3.18 21.01
N VAL A 100 3.49 -2.46 21.52
CA VAL A 100 4.76 -3.01 22.02
C VAL A 100 4.60 -3.47 23.48
N THR A 101 3.87 -2.69 24.29
CA THR A 101 3.66 -2.94 25.72
C THR A 101 2.17 -3.10 26.04
N ASN A 102 1.78 -4.23 26.62
CA ASN A 102 0.37 -4.55 26.92
C ASN A 102 -0.10 -4.14 28.32
N ALA A 103 0.76 -3.55 29.16
CA ALA A 103 0.40 -3.09 30.50
C ALA A 103 0.32 -1.55 30.56
N THR A 104 -0.55 -1.06 31.42
CA THR A 104 -0.72 0.37 31.71
C THR A 104 0.58 0.92 32.32
N TYR A 105 1.41 1.54 31.49
CA TYR A 105 2.63 2.23 31.90
C TYR A 105 2.44 3.74 31.75
N SER A 106 3.31 4.52 32.38
CA SER A 106 3.41 5.97 32.13
C SER A 106 4.78 6.27 31.53
N PRO A 107 5.11 5.70 30.36
CA PRO A 107 6.43 5.83 29.79
C PRO A 107 6.71 7.30 29.47
N VAL A 108 7.92 7.75 29.77
CA VAL A 108 8.35 9.16 29.66
C VAL A 108 9.28 9.41 28.48
N ALA A 109 9.91 8.36 27.94
CA ALA A 109 10.68 8.41 26.70
C ALA A 109 10.70 7.02 26.03
N CYS A 110 10.69 6.97 24.70
CA CYS A 110 10.86 5.75 23.91
C CYS A 110 11.70 6.02 22.66
N ASP A 111 12.43 5.01 22.20
CA ASP A 111 13.16 5.06 20.94
C ASP A 111 13.39 3.65 20.37
N ILE A 112 13.75 3.56 19.08
CA ILE A 112 13.88 2.32 18.33
C ILE A 112 15.10 2.33 17.40
N ALA A 113 15.77 1.18 17.28
CA ALA A 113 16.82 0.96 16.29
C ALA A 113 16.72 -0.42 15.63
N VAL A 114 17.25 -0.54 14.41
CA VAL A 114 17.38 -1.81 13.69
C VAL A 114 18.85 -2.03 13.37
N ASN A 115 19.38 -3.21 13.64
CA ASN A 115 20.77 -3.54 13.39
C ASN A 115 20.96 -4.29 12.05
N ASP A 116 22.21 -4.52 11.65
CA ASP A 116 22.54 -5.16 10.37
C ASP A 116 22.20 -6.65 10.35
N LEU A 117 21.88 -7.22 11.51
CA LEU A 117 21.31 -8.57 11.63
C LEU A 117 19.80 -8.61 11.37
N GLY A 118 19.13 -7.46 11.17
CA GLY A 118 17.68 -7.36 11.03
C GLY A 118 16.94 -7.60 12.34
N TYR A 119 17.61 -7.44 13.48
CA TYR A 119 16.94 -7.31 14.77
C TYR A 119 16.51 -5.88 14.97
N GLU A 120 15.34 -5.71 15.57
CA GLU A 120 14.80 -4.43 15.99
C GLU A 120 14.80 -4.40 17.52
N LEU A 121 15.31 -3.31 18.10
CA LEU A 121 15.31 -3.07 19.54
C LEU A 121 14.51 -1.80 19.84
N THR A 122 13.41 -1.97 20.56
CA THR A 122 12.62 -0.88 21.13
C THR A 122 12.99 -0.73 22.60
N ALA A 123 13.29 0.49 23.05
CA ALA A 123 13.52 0.79 24.46
C ALA A 123 12.61 1.91 24.94
N TRP A 124 12.26 1.89 26.23
CA TRP A 124 11.46 2.93 26.87
C TRP A 124 11.85 3.13 28.33
N ILE A 125 11.55 4.31 28.86
CA ILE A 125 11.73 4.63 30.29
C ILE A 125 10.37 4.63 30.96
N ASP A 126 10.22 3.86 32.03
CA ASP A 126 9.03 3.81 32.87
C ASP A 126 9.44 3.65 34.34
N ASP A 127 8.86 4.46 35.22
CA ASP A 127 9.15 4.51 36.67
C ASP A 127 10.66 4.53 37.02
N GLY A 128 11.44 5.33 36.28
CA GLY A 128 12.89 5.42 36.46
C GLY A 128 13.68 4.17 36.01
N LEU A 129 13.05 3.22 35.34
CA LEU A 129 13.71 2.04 34.76
C LEU A 129 13.78 2.13 33.24
N VAL A 130 14.92 1.75 32.67
CA VAL A 130 15.09 1.59 31.22
C VAL A 130 14.76 0.16 30.83
N TRP A 131 13.69 -0.02 30.08
CA TRP A 131 13.24 -1.30 29.53
C TRP A 131 13.65 -1.43 28.07
N ALA A 132 13.81 -2.67 27.60
CA ALA A 132 14.08 -2.95 26.21
C ALA A 132 13.41 -4.26 25.76
N GLN A 133 12.89 -4.24 24.53
CA GLN A 133 12.31 -5.39 23.85
C GLN A 133 12.96 -5.54 22.48
N MET A 134 13.34 -6.77 22.15
CA MET A 134 13.92 -7.10 20.85
C MET A 134 13.02 -8.07 20.09
N LYS A 135 12.82 -7.79 18.80
CA LYS A 135 12.07 -8.61 17.85
C LYS A 135 12.91 -8.85 16.59
N GLY A 136 12.71 -9.99 15.93
CA GLY A 136 13.28 -10.22 14.62
C GLY A 136 12.35 -9.70 13.54
N THR A 137 12.93 -9.20 12.47
CA THR A 137 12.20 -8.85 11.26
C THR A 137 11.89 -10.13 10.45
N ASP A 138 10.75 -10.17 9.77
CA ASP A 138 10.17 -11.38 9.17
C ASP A 138 10.97 -11.98 7.98
N LYS A 139 12.23 -11.57 7.74
CA LYS A 139 13.00 -11.92 6.53
C LYS A 139 14.46 -12.37 6.73
N ARG A 140 14.83 -13.12 7.79
CA ARG A 140 16.20 -13.72 7.89
C ARG A 140 16.29 -15.18 8.37
N PRO A 141 17.37 -15.91 7.98
CA PRO A 141 17.50 -17.38 8.07
C PRO A 141 17.88 -17.94 9.45
N LEU A 142 18.07 -17.09 10.45
CA LEU A 142 18.14 -17.51 11.85
C LEU A 142 16.76 -17.22 12.43
N GLY A 143 15.97 -18.25 12.71
CA GLY A 143 14.54 -18.14 13.06
C GLY A 143 14.23 -17.03 14.08
N PRO A 144 13.01 -16.45 14.04
CA PRO A 144 12.73 -15.19 14.73
C PRO A 144 12.98 -15.31 16.24
N PRO A 145 13.69 -14.36 16.87
CA PRO A 145 13.70 -14.25 18.33
C PRO A 145 12.26 -14.02 18.76
N LYS A 146 11.73 -14.94 19.59
CA LYS A 146 10.43 -14.79 20.25
C LYS A 146 10.51 -13.55 21.15
N ASN A 147 9.78 -12.46 20.85
CA ASN A 147 9.62 -11.23 21.66
C ASN A 147 10.40 -11.25 22.99
N LEU A 148 11.70 -10.95 22.94
CA LEU A 148 12.58 -11.05 24.09
C LEU A 148 12.54 -9.73 24.83
N THR A 149 12.05 -9.74 26.06
CA THR A 149 12.01 -8.56 26.94
C THR A 149 13.10 -8.70 27.98
N ALA A 150 13.94 -7.68 28.14
CA ALA A 150 14.94 -7.64 29.21
C ALA A 150 14.42 -6.85 30.41
N SER A 151 14.89 -7.21 31.62
CA SER A 151 14.54 -6.51 32.86
C SER A 151 15.01 -5.06 32.85
N GLY A 152 14.25 -4.17 33.50
CA GLY A 152 14.57 -2.75 33.63
C GLY A 152 15.94 -2.48 34.28
N GLN A 153 16.74 -1.61 33.66
CA GLN A 153 17.97 -1.08 34.25
C GLN A 153 17.66 0.16 35.09
N THR A 154 18.22 0.25 36.30
CA THR A 154 18.00 1.41 37.17
C THR A 154 18.58 2.68 36.54
N PHE A 155 17.73 3.69 36.37
CA PHE A 155 18.11 5.05 35.99
C PHE A 155 17.56 6.03 37.03
N ALA A 156 18.28 7.13 37.27
CA ALA A 156 17.88 8.06 38.32
C ALA A 156 16.50 8.68 38.02
N ASN A 157 15.64 8.75 39.04
CA ASN A 157 14.30 9.32 38.93
C ASN A 157 14.41 10.84 38.76
N ALA A 158 14.16 11.34 37.55
CA ALA A 158 14.26 12.75 37.19
C ALA A 158 13.00 13.18 36.41
N THR A 159 12.69 14.47 36.39
CA THR A 159 11.44 14.96 35.76
C THR A 159 11.54 15.14 34.24
N SER A 160 12.75 15.13 33.67
CA SER A 160 13.01 15.32 32.24
C SER A 160 13.91 14.21 31.70
N HIS A 161 13.34 13.22 31.00
CA HIS A 161 14.09 12.09 30.46
C HIS A 161 14.34 12.22 28.95
N SER A 162 15.52 11.79 28.50
CA SER A 162 15.82 11.56 27.09
C SER A 162 16.41 10.17 26.91
N LEU A 163 15.98 9.47 25.87
CA LEU A 163 16.38 8.11 25.54
C LEU A 163 16.78 8.06 24.06
N ARG A 164 17.88 7.38 23.76
CA ARG A 164 18.31 7.06 22.40
C ARG A 164 18.70 5.61 22.28
N VAL A 165 18.25 4.96 21.21
CA VAL A 165 18.69 3.64 20.79
C VAL A 165 19.39 3.78 19.45
N CYS A 166 20.61 3.27 19.35
CA CYS A 166 21.31 3.17 18.08
C CYS A 166 21.93 1.79 17.91
N SER A 167 22.13 1.42 16.65
CA SER A 167 22.75 0.17 16.23
C SER A 167 24.05 0.46 15.51
N ALA A 168 25.04 -0.41 15.69
CA ALA A 168 26.25 -0.45 14.89
C ALA A 168 26.59 -1.93 14.67
N GLY A 169 26.50 -2.38 13.42
CA GLY A 169 26.71 -3.78 13.08
C GLY A 169 25.64 -4.67 13.71
N SER A 170 26.09 -5.63 14.50
CA SER A 170 25.21 -6.57 15.21
C SER A 170 24.76 -6.12 16.60
N ARG A 171 25.24 -4.97 17.09
CA ARG A 171 25.04 -4.53 18.48
C ARG A 171 24.15 -3.31 18.58
N PHE A 172 23.52 -3.17 19.73
CA PHE A 172 22.79 -1.97 20.12
C PHE A 172 23.48 -1.26 21.27
N ALA A 173 23.35 0.06 21.29
CA ALA A 173 23.59 0.88 22.46
C ALA A 173 22.31 1.63 22.82
N ILE A 174 22.03 1.69 24.11
CA ILE A 174 20.93 2.46 24.69
C ILE A 174 21.55 3.55 25.55
N PHE A 175 21.22 4.81 25.28
CA PHE A 175 21.70 5.97 26.03
C PHE A 175 20.53 6.66 26.70
N ALA A 176 20.63 6.87 28.02
CA ALA A 176 19.66 7.61 28.81
C ALA A 176 20.33 8.77 29.56
N GLY A 177 19.66 9.91 29.60
CA GLY A 177 20.11 11.11 30.28
C GLY A 177 18.93 11.97 30.76
N SER A 178 19.22 12.87 31.69
CA SER A 178 18.26 13.87 32.17
C SER A 178 18.97 15.18 32.45
N ASP A 179 18.20 16.25 32.62
CA ASP A 179 18.70 17.59 32.97
C ASP A 179 19.38 17.64 34.35
N SER A 180 19.32 16.57 35.15
CA SER A 180 19.92 16.50 36.48
C SER A 180 20.83 15.28 36.70
N SER A 181 21.04 14.45 35.67
CA SER A 181 21.81 13.20 35.77
C SER A 181 23.00 13.16 34.81
N ALA A 182 23.89 12.19 35.05
CA ALA A 182 24.87 11.79 34.07
C ALA A 182 24.20 11.21 32.82
N LEU A 183 24.92 11.24 31.69
CA LEU A 183 24.58 10.47 30.50
C LEU A 183 25.12 9.06 30.67
N ILE A 184 24.22 8.08 30.70
CA ILE A 184 24.55 6.67 30.93
C ILE A 184 24.24 5.90 29.64
N GLY A 185 25.19 5.05 29.22
CA GLY A 185 25.02 4.14 28.12
C GLY A 185 25.06 2.68 28.58
N TRP A 186 24.30 1.82 27.92
CA TRP A 186 24.40 0.36 28.04
C TRP A 186 24.50 -0.24 26.65
N THR A 187 25.19 -1.37 26.54
CA THR A 187 25.09 -2.20 25.34
C THR A 187 23.98 -3.23 25.52
N ALA A 188 23.25 -3.52 24.45
CA ALA A 188 22.25 -4.57 24.43
C ALA A 188 22.54 -5.51 23.25
N PHE A 189 22.50 -6.81 23.49
CA PHE A 189 22.82 -7.81 22.47
C PHE A 189 22.05 -9.11 22.68
N TYR A 190 21.87 -9.85 21.58
CA TYR A 190 21.31 -11.18 21.60
C TYR A 190 22.36 -12.21 22.00
N LEU A 191 22.09 -13.00 23.04
CA LEU A 191 22.96 -14.10 23.45
C LEU A 191 22.12 -15.29 23.95
N PHE A 192 22.37 -16.48 23.39
CA PHE A 192 21.76 -17.75 23.77
C PHE A 192 20.22 -17.74 23.91
N GLY A 193 19.49 -17.04 23.04
CA GLY A 193 18.03 -16.99 23.12
C GLY A 193 17.47 -15.94 24.10
N SER A 194 18.32 -15.05 24.63
CA SER A 194 17.94 -13.97 25.55
C SER A 194 18.49 -12.62 25.08
N LEU A 195 17.79 -11.54 25.46
CA LEU A 195 18.28 -10.16 25.34
C LEU A 195 19.07 -9.83 26.62
N THR A 196 20.36 -9.51 26.46
CA THR A 196 21.30 -9.30 27.58
C THR A 196 21.84 -7.88 27.59
N TRP A 197 22.01 -7.32 28.79
CA TRP A 197 22.62 -6.03 29.03
C TRP A 197 24.12 -6.14 29.30
N GLY A 198 24.92 -5.25 28.71
CA GLY A 198 26.28 -4.97 29.15
C GLY A 198 26.32 -4.08 30.39
N ALA A 199 27.52 -3.86 30.93
CA ALA A 199 27.72 -2.94 32.05
C ALA A 199 27.35 -1.50 31.66
N SER A 200 26.80 -0.75 32.61
CA SER A 200 26.53 0.68 32.44
C SER A 200 27.84 1.46 32.33
N VAL A 201 27.91 2.40 31.40
CA VAL A 201 29.04 3.31 31.21
C VAL A 201 28.58 4.76 31.32
N THR A 202 29.23 5.54 32.18
CA THR A 202 29.02 6.99 32.25
C THR A 202 29.75 7.65 31.08
N VAL A 203 29.01 8.04 30.04
CA VAL A 203 29.57 8.72 28.85
C VAL A 203 29.92 10.17 29.16
N LYS A 204 29.15 10.81 30.05
CA LYS A 204 29.34 12.20 30.47
C LYS A 204 28.86 12.38 31.90
N ALA A 205 29.63 13.11 32.71
CA ALA A 205 29.26 13.47 34.08
C ALA A 205 28.02 14.38 34.13
N ALA A 206 27.34 14.41 35.28
CA ALA A 206 26.11 15.17 35.51
C ALA A 206 26.33 16.67 35.31
N THR A 207 25.91 17.15 34.14
CA THR A 207 25.91 18.56 33.73
C THR A 207 24.64 18.70 32.90
N GLY A 208 23.64 19.40 33.45
CA GLY A 208 22.22 19.24 33.08
C GLY A 208 21.77 19.73 31.72
N VAL A 209 22.07 19.00 30.63
CA VAL A 209 21.91 19.51 29.25
C VAL A 209 21.66 18.36 28.25
N PRO A 210 20.91 18.56 27.13
CA PRO A 210 20.61 17.60 26.06
C PRO A 210 21.79 16.80 25.50
N PHE A 211 21.42 15.63 24.97
CA PHE A 211 22.28 14.77 24.17
C PHE A 211 21.48 14.15 23.02
N ASP A 212 22.19 13.63 22.03
CA ASP A 212 21.67 12.76 20.98
C ASP A 212 22.71 11.69 20.63
N ALA A 213 22.29 10.58 20.03
CA ALA A 213 23.17 9.46 19.70
C ALA A 213 22.79 8.83 18.34
N ASP A 214 23.79 8.39 17.60
CA ASP A 214 23.63 7.67 16.33
C ASP A 214 24.73 6.60 16.18
N GLY A 215 24.52 5.64 15.29
CA GLY A 215 25.48 4.57 14.97
C GLY A 215 26.22 4.83 13.66
N ASN A 216 27.38 4.22 13.50
CA ASN A 216 28.14 4.19 12.25
C ASN A 216 27.68 3.00 11.38
N ASP A 217 27.67 3.19 10.05
CA ASP A 217 27.34 2.15 9.07
C ASP A 217 28.52 1.16 8.85
N ASP A 218 29.68 1.35 9.49
CA ASP A 218 30.88 0.49 9.35
C ASP A 218 30.96 -0.69 10.34
N ASP A 219 29.85 -0.99 11.01
CA ASP A 219 29.67 -2.10 11.94
C ASP A 219 30.44 -2.02 13.28
N SER A 220 31.14 -0.92 13.61
CA SER A 220 32.14 -0.96 14.70
C SER A 220 32.00 0.07 15.83
N GLU A 221 31.31 1.20 15.61
CA GLU A 221 31.33 2.34 16.55
C GLU A 221 29.99 3.08 16.64
N PHE A 222 29.76 3.73 17.78
CA PHE A 222 28.65 4.62 18.08
C PHE A 222 29.16 6.07 18.16
N ILE A 223 28.31 7.03 17.85
CA ILE A 223 28.60 8.45 17.99
C ILE A 223 27.56 9.05 18.93
N VAL A 224 28.03 9.78 19.93
CA VAL A 224 27.17 10.47 20.88
C VAL A 224 27.53 11.94 20.88
N ALA A 225 26.52 12.79 20.77
CA ALA A 225 26.66 14.23 20.85
C ALA A 225 26.02 14.75 22.13
N TYR A 226 26.75 15.56 22.89
CA TYR A 226 26.24 16.14 24.12
C TYR A 226 26.85 17.51 24.36
N TRP A 227 26.09 18.36 25.05
CA TRP A 227 26.63 19.62 25.53
C TRP A 227 27.37 19.44 26.85
N ASN A 228 28.65 19.81 26.94
CA ASN A 228 29.48 19.57 28.13
C ASN A 228 29.46 20.71 29.18
N GLY A 229 28.68 21.76 28.97
CA GLY A 229 28.69 22.98 29.80
C GLY A 229 29.26 24.20 29.08
N SER A 230 30.11 24.01 28.06
CA SER A 230 30.79 25.08 27.33
C SER A 230 30.82 24.90 25.81
N ALA A 231 30.68 23.67 25.31
CA ALA A 231 30.60 23.33 23.90
C ALA A 231 29.79 22.05 23.68
N THR A 232 29.25 21.89 22.46
CA THR A 232 28.74 20.62 21.96
C THR A 232 29.93 19.74 21.59
N VAL A 233 29.97 18.53 22.16
CA VAL A 233 31.03 17.54 21.95
C VAL A 233 30.45 16.36 21.20
N LEU A 234 31.12 15.96 20.13
CA LEU A 234 30.92 14.67 19.46
C LEU A 234 31.93 13.70 20.04
N ASN A 235 31.46 12.54 20.52
CA ASN A 235 32.29 11.49 21.08
C ASN A 235 32.04 10.19 20.33
N ARG A 236 33.09 9.63 19.74
CA ARG A 236 33.07 8.34 19.05
C ARG A 236 33.39 7.25 20.06
N LEU A 237 32.53 6.26 20.18
CA LEU A 237 32.59 5.18 21.16
C LEU A 237 32.68 3.84 20.43
N ASN A 238 33.50 2.92 20.91
CA ASN A 238 33.50 1.55 20.38
C ASN A 238 32.28 0.74 20.88
N THR A 239 32.16 -0.50 20.43
CA THR A 239 31.09 -1.42 20.87
C THR A 239 31.07 -1.81 22.35
N SER A 240 32.04 -1.33 23.15
CA SER A 240 32.07 -1.43 24.61
C SER A 240 31.86 -0.07 25.29
N LEU A 241 31.42 0.94 24.54
CA LEU A 241 31.17 2.32 24.95
C LEU A 241 32.44 3.07 25.44
N VAL A 242 33.62 2.71 24.92
CA VAL A 242 34.88 3.39 25.23
C VAL A 242 35.21 4.42 24.15
N SER A 243 35.53 5.64 24.56
CA SER A 243 35.94 6.76 23.68
C SER A 243 37.12 6.39 22.78
N GLN A 244 36.95 6.60 21.48
CA GLN A 244 37.95 6.42 20.41
C GLN A 244 38.43 7.76 19.83
N GLY A 245 37.62 8.82 19.98
CA GLY A 245 37.96 10.16 19.51
C GLY A 245 36.85 11.16 19.83
N THR A 246 37.20 12.44 19.89
CA THR A 246 36.22 13.52 20.13
C THR A 246 36.44 14.71 19.21
N ALA A 247 35.36 15.38 18.83
CA ALA A 247 35.38 16.68 18.18
C ALA A 247 34.54 17.67 18.98
N THR A 248 34.97 18.93 19.04
CA THR A 248 34.30 19.98 19.82
C THR A 248 33.83 21.11 18.91
N ILE A 249 32.56 21.48 19.02
CA ILE A 249 31.95 22.57 18.27
C ILE A 249 31.97 23.83 19.15
N THR A 250 33.05 24.60 19.08
CA THR A 250 33.32 25.73 20.00
C THR A 250 32.34 26.90 19.87
N SER A 251 31.65 27.04 18.75
CA SER A 251 30.67 28.11 18.48
C SER A 251 29.26 27.84 19.01
N SER A 252 29.05 26.72 19.73
CA SER A 252 27.73 26.29 20.20
C SER A 252 27.32 26.83 21.58
N THR A 253 27.87 27.97 22.03
CA THR A 253 27.74 28.48 23.39
C THR A 253 26.29 28.54 23.92
N GLY A 254 26.05 27.94 25.10
CA GLY A 254 24.73 27.90 25.74
C GLY A 254 23.73 26.98 25.05
N ALA A 255 24.16 25.77 24.63
CA ALA A 255 23.29 24.88 23.87
C ALA A 255 22.15 24.29 24.71
N ASN A 256 20.93 24.43 24.21
CA ASN A 256 19.71 23.89 24.83
C ASN A 256 19.13 22.69 24.07
N TYR A 257 19.70 22.36 22.91
CA TYR A 257 19.37 21.16 22.14
C TYR A 257 20.58 20.69 21.32
N VAL A 258 20.74 19.38 21.17
CA VAL A 258 21.72 18.75 20.27
C VAL A 258 21.01 17.63 19.51
N GLY A 259 21.27 17.53 18.21
CA GLY A 259 20.82 16.44 17.35
C GLY A 259 21.97 15.96 16.47
N ILE A 260 22.02 14.66 16.13
CA ILE A 260 22.99 14.13 15.16
C ILE A 260 22.37 13.19 14.15
N LYS A 261 23.00 13.12 12.98
CA LYS A 261 22.72 12.12 11.96
C LYS A 261 24.01 11.61 11.33
N TYR A 262 24.17 10.30 11.30
CA TYR A 262 25.14 9.63 10.46
C TYR A 262 24.51 9.29 9.09
N ALA A 263 25.21 9.59 8.00
CA ALA A 263 24.89 9.07 6.67
C ALA A 263 26.11 9.14 5.74
N SER A 264 26.40 8.04 5.04
CA SER A 264 27.42 7.98 3.97
C SER A 264 28.82 8.49 4.40
N GLY A 265 29.32 8.01 5.54
CA GLY A 265 30.64 8.40 6.07
C GLY A 265 30.71 9.82 6.64
N ARG A 266 29.55 10.45 6.86
CA ARG A 266 29.46 11.82 7.36
C ARG A 266 28.55 11.91 8.58
N ILE A 267 28.95 12.76 9.50
CA ILE A 267 28.18 13.11 10.69
C ILE A 267 27.70 14.54 10.50
N LEU A 268 26.39 14.76 10.56
CA LEU A 268 25.79 16.08 10.68
C LEU A 268 25.38 16.29 12.14
N ALA A 269 25.95 17.30 12.78
CA ALA A 269 25.55 17.73 14.11
C ALA A 269 24.73 19.01 14.01
N MET A 270 23.58 19.02 14.66
CA MET A 270 22.66 20.15 14.76
C MET A 270 22.59 20.62 16.22
N TYR A 271 22.58 21.92 16.45
CA TYR A 271 22.52 22.48 17.79
C TYR A 271 21.87 23.86 17.79
N HIS A 272 21.31 24.22 18.94
CA HIS A 272 20.66 25.49 19.18
C HIS A 272 21.48 26.32 20.15
N THR A 273 21.68 27.63 19.92
CA THR A 273 22.36 28.52 20.88
C THR A 273 21.36 29.37 21.67
N SER A 274 21.77 29.94 22.80
CA SER A 274 20.92 30.82 23.63
C SER A 274 20.37 32.06 22.90
N GLY A 275 20.91 32.39 21.71
CA GLY A 275 20.47 33.48 20.85
C GLY A 275 19.27 33.15 19.94
N GLY A 276 18.66 31.97 20.04
CA GLY A 276 17.43 31.64 19.31
C GLY A 276 17.63 31.24 17.85
N ASN A 277 18.79 30.70 17.47
CA ASN A 277 19.10 30.24 16.11
C ASN A 277 19.56 28.77 16.11
N ILE A 278 19.18 28.02 15.07
CA ILE A 278 19.66 26.66 14.83
C ILE A 278 20.87 26.70 13.91
N PHE A 279 21.90 25.95 14.28
CA PHE A 279 23.10 25.76 13.50
C PHE A 279 23.36 24.29 13.23
N CYS A 280 24.19 24.02 12.23
CA CYS A 280 24.74 22.71 12.01
C CYS A 280 26.23 22.75 11.67
N ALA A 281 26.90 21.61 11.83
CA ALA A 281 28.27 21.37 11.42
C ALA A 281 28.38 19.93 10.92
N SER A 282 29.27 19.67 9.96
CA SER A 282 29.49 18.33 9.43
C SER A 282 30.95 17.90 9.55
N TYR A 283 31.14 16.64 9.94
CA TYR A 283 32.42 15.99 10.16
C TYR A 283 32.49 14.67 9.41
N SER A 284 33.71 14.18 9.16
CA SER A 284 33.92 12.78 8.79
C SER A 284 33.55 11.85 9.94
N ASP A 285 33.24 10.60 9.62
CA ASP A 285 32.99 9.51 10.56
C ASP A 285 34.09 9.33 11.63
N ASP A 286 35.36 9.52 11.24
CA ASP A 286 36.50 9.48 12.12
C ASP A 286 36.67 10.74 13.00
N LEU A 287 35.77 11.73 12.88
CA LEU A 287 35.83 13.04 13.53
C LEU A 287 37.13 13.84 13.27
N GLY A 288 37.98 13.40 12.35
CA GLY A 288 39.28 14.00 12.04
C GLY A 288 39.19 15.16 11.04
N THR A 289 38.15 15.18 10.20
CA THR A 289 37.93 16.21 9.18
C THR A 289 36.64 16.96 9.44
N THR A 290 36.69 18.30 9.41
CA THR A 290 35.49 19.15 9.36
C THR A 290 35.16 19.44 7.91
N HIS A 291 33.99 19.02 7.43
CA HIS A 291 33.53 19.33 6.07
C HIS A 291 33.02 20.77 5.96
N PHE A 292 32.22 21.18 6.95
CA PHE A 292 31.86 22.57 7.16
C PHE A 292 31.54 22.78 8.64
N GLY A 293 31.88 23.96 9.14
CA GLY A 293 31.56 24.36 10.51
C GLY A 293 30.48 25.42 10.52
N HIS A 294 29.57 25.34 11.50
CA HIS A 294 28.72 26.43 11.95
C HIS A 294 27.92 27.14 10.84
N THR A 295 27.08 26.39 10.15
CA THR A 295 26.10 26.91 9.18
C THR A 295 24.79 27.22 9.89
N SER A 296 24.27 28.45 9.75
CA SER A 296 22.94 28.82 10.26
C SER A 296 21.84 28.21 9.38
N LEU A 297 20.83 27.61 10.02
CA LEU A 297 19.67 27.03 9.35
C LEU A 297 18.43 27.94 9.39
N GLY A 298 18.37 28.84 10.37
CA GLY A 298 17.23 29.73 10.60
C GLY A 298 17.05 30.06 12.07
N SER A 299 16.02 30.85 12.38
CA SER A 299 15.65 31.17 13.76
C SER A 299 14.80 30.06 14.39
N ALA A 300 15.02 29.85 15.68
CA ALA A 300 14.40 28.85 16.54
C ALA A 300 13.32 29.43 17.48
N GLY A 301 13.11 30.75 17.48
CA GLY A 301 12.41 31.39 18.60
C GLY A 301 13.13 31.15 19.93
N THR A 302 12.40 31.21 21.06
CA THR A 302 12.99 31.06 22.41
C THR A 302 13.22 29.59 22.82
N PHE A 303 12.61 28.62 22.13
CA PHE A 303 12.69 27.19 22.45
C PHE A 303 12.74 26.32 21.18
N ALA A 304 13.80 25.53 21.02
CA ALA A 304 13.83 24.41 20.08
C ALA A 304 13.88 23.08 20.83
N SER A 305 12.97 22.17 20.50
CA SER A 305 12.75 20.92 21.25
C SER A 305 13.13 19.65 20.46
N TYR A 306 13.25 19.75 19.14
CA TYR A 306 13.53 18.63 18.24
C TYR A 306 14.27 19.10 16.99
N ALA A 307 15.27 18.34 16.55
CA ALA A 307 15.89 18.48 15.23
C ALA A 307 16.34 17.13 14.69
N SER A 308 16.12 16.90 13.39
CA SER A 308 16.44 15.66 12.69
C SER A 308 16.87 15.96 11.27
N ALA A 309 17.69 15.08 10.70
CA ALA A 309 18.14 15.20 9.32
C ALA A 309 18.18 13.85 8.59
N ALA A 310 18.10 13.92 7.26
CA ALA A 310 18.38 12.80 6.37
C ALA A 310 19.15 13.28 5.14
N LEU A 311 19.98 12.41 4.57
CA LEU A 311 20.76 12.70 3.38
C LEU A 311 20.07 12.10 2.15
N SER A 312 19.79 12.92 1.13
CA SER A 312 19.31 12.49 -0.18
C SER A 312 20.29 12.98 -1.25
N GLY A 313 20.96 12.04 -1.93
CA GLY A 313 22.07 12.39 -2.83
C GLY A 313 23.18 13.16 -2.09
N SER A 314 23.44 14.40 -2.52
CA SER A 314 24.43 15.31 -1.93
C SER A 314 23.82 16.44 -1.09
N THR A 315 22.57 16.30 -0.68
CA THR A 315 21.81 17.32 0.06
C THR A 315 21.29 16.75 1.37
N TRP A 316 21.62 17.41 2.48
CA TRP A 316 21.00 17.17 3.77
C TRP A 316 19.64 17.87 3.82
N HIS A 317 18.65 17.16 4.30
CA HIS A 317 17.30 17.66 4.56
C HIS A 317 17.13 17.71 6.08
N ALA A 318 17.09 18.91 6.64
CA ALA A 318 17.06 19.15 8.07
C ALA A 318 15.71 19.71 8.50
N THR A 319 15.21 19.25 9.63
CA THR A 319 13.96 19.71 10.24
C THR A 319 14.18 20.03 11.70
N TRP A 320 13.44 21.01 12.22
CA TRP A 320 13.46 21.35 13.64
C TRP A 320 12.14 22.00 14.07
N TRP A 321 11.85 21.98 15.37
CA TRP A 321 10.69 22.68 15.92
C TRP A 321 11.12 23.96 16.65
N ALA A 322 10.40 25.06 16.41
CA ALA A 322 10.72 26.42 16.84
C ALA A 322 9.44 27.26 17.07
N GLY A 323 8.49 26.74 17.87
CA GLY A 323 7.12 27.26 17.93
C GLY A 323 6.25 26.86 16.71
N ALA A 324 6.88 26.49 15.60
CA ALA A 324 6.30 25.76 14.47
C ALA A 324 7.36 24.81 13.89
N GLN A 325 6.93 23.79 13.15
CA GLN A 325 7.84 22.88 12.47
C GLN A 325 8.53 23.61 11.32
N SER A 326 9.85 23.49 11.21
CA SER A 326 10.65 24.14 10.17
C SER A 326 11.47 23.11 9.41
N TYR A 327 11.79 23.45 8.17
CA TYR A 327 12.55 22.64 7.23
C TYR A 327 13.55 23.50 6.47
N ASN A 328 14.76 22.97 6.23
CA ASN A 328 15.75 23.58 5.36
C ASN A 328 16.64 22.50 4.71
N THR A 329 17.22 22.82 3.57
CA THR A 329 18.19 21.99 2.87
C THR A 329 19.60 22.53 3.07
N ILE A 330 20.60 21.64 3.08
CA ILE A 330 22.00 21.99 3.28
C ILE A 330 22.82 21.17 2.30
N THR A 331 23.60 21.82 1.45
CA THR A 331 24.56 21.10 0.61
C THR A 331 25.63 20.45 1.49
N THR A 332 26.29 19.40 1.00
CA THR A 332 27.39 18.79 1.75
C THR A 332 28.62 19.68 1.97
N THR A 333 28.65 20.87 1.36
CA THR A 333 29.67 21.91 1.56
C THR A 333 29.23 23.00 2.54
N GLY A 334 28.05 22.87 3.17
CA GLY A 334 27.57 23.78 4.21
C GLY A 334 26.77 24.98 3.73
N THR A 335 26.30 24.99 2.48
CA THR A 335 25.40 26.03 1.98
C THR A 335 23.96 25.68 2.34
N ALA A 336 23.36 26.45 3.25
CA ALA A 336 21.95 26.30 3.60
C ALA A 336 21.04 26.99 2.57
N GLY A 337 19.88 26.38 2.32
CA GLY A 337 18.79 26.98 1.55
C GLY A 337 17.99 28.01 2.36
N THR A 338 16.82 28.37 1.82
CA THR A 338 15.85 29.20 2.53
C THR A 338 14.98 28.32 3.41
N ALA A 339 14.96 28.59 4.71
CA ALA A 339 14.11 27.84 5.64
C ALA A 339 12.63 28.06 5.33
N VAL A 340 11.85 26.97 5.39
CA VAL A 340 10.40 26.98 5.25
C VAL A 340 9.79 26.58 6.59
N THR A 341 8.86 27.38 7.08
CA THR A 341 8.05 27.04 8.24
C THR A 341 6.82 26.27 7.79
N LEU A 342 6.75 24.99 8.17
CA LEU A 342 5.54 24.19 8.13
C LEU A 342 4.67 24.68 9.29
N ALA A 343 3.60 25.40 8.97
CA ALA A 343 2.91 26.24 9.95
C ALA A 343 2.29 25.48 11.15
N PHE A 344 2.31 24.14 11.18
CA PHE A 344 1.58 23.30 12.13
C PHE A 344 2.30 22.01 12.53
N GLY A 345 1.96 21.52 13.73
CA GLY A 345 2.40 20.24 14.29
C GLY A 345 3.85 20.22 14.78
N ALA A 346 4.24 19.10 15.40
CA ALA A 346 5.66 18.82 15.61
C ALA A 346 6.02 17.42 15.15
N ALA A 347 7.26 17.30 14.68
CA ALA A 347 7.83 16.05 14.25
C ALA A 347 7.79 15.03 15.39
N TYR A 348 7.23 13.86 15.07
CA TYR A 348 7.03 12.76 16.02
C TYR A 348 8.14 11.70 15.91
N GLY A 349 8.81 11.71 14.75
CA GLY A 349 9.88 10.81 14.37
C GLY A 349 10.93 11.52 13.52
N SER A 350 12.05 10.84 13.30
CA SER A 350 13.09 11.38 12.40
C SER A 350 12.61 11.39 10.95
N ILE A 351 13.08 12.39 10.21
CA ILE A 351 12.92 12.44 8.76
C ILE A 351 13.69 11.26 8.12
N PHE A 352 13.15 10.70 7.03
CA PHE A 352 13.79 9.61 6.30
C PHE A 352 13.63 9.78 4.79
N VAL A 353 14.43 9.06 4.01
CA VAL A 353 14.44 9.12 2.55
C VAL A 353 14.06 7.76 1.98
N HIS A 354 13.11 7.76 1.04
CA HIS A 354 12.74 6.58 0.27
C HIS A 354 12.53 6.97 -1.20
N ASN A 355 13.22 6.28 -2.12
CA ASN A 355 13.19 6.58 -3.56
C ASN A 355 13.41 8.07 -3.88
N SER A 356 14.40 8.69 -3.21
CA SER A 356 14.73 10.13 -3.33
C SER A 356 13.67 11.11 -2.83
N VAL A 357 12.53 10.63 -2.32
CA VAL A 357 11.53 11.46 -1.65
C VAL A 357 11.82 11.47 -0.16
N VAL A 358 11.68 12.65 0.43
CA VAL A 358 11.94 12.91 1.84
C VAL A 358 10.61 12.86 2.59
N TYR A 359 10.53 12.08 3.65
CA TYR A 359 9.31 11.88 4.44
C TYR A 359 9.49 12.36 5.88
N LEU A 360 8.51 13.09 6.39
CA LEU A 360 8.46 13.65 7.74
C LEU A 360 7.21 13.14 8.47
N PRO A 361 7.36 12.27 9.50
CA PRO A 361 6.26 11.95 10.39
C PRO A 361 6.01 13.10 11.37
N LEU A 362 4.78 13.61 11.37
CA LEU A 362 4.31 14.78 12.12
C LEU A 362 3.07 14.41 12.95
N SER A 363 2.88 15.04 14.11
CA SER A 363 1.59 15.02 14.81
C SER A 363 0.89 16.38 14.74
N LEU A 364 -0.41 16.36 14.48
CA LEU A 364 -1.28 17.52 14.58
C LEU A 364 -2.13 17.43 15.86
N PRO A 365 -2.40 18.54 16.55
CA PRO A 365 -1.75 19.86 16.49
C PRO A 365 -0.89 20.08 17.75
N GLN A 366 0.41 19.85 17.66
CA GLN A 366 1.29 20.22 18.77
C GLN A 366 1.61 21.72 18.71
N GLY A 367 0.77 22.53 19.34
CA GLY A 367 1.06 23.93 19.58
C GLY A 367 -0.15 24.67 20.13
N PHE A 368 0.05 25.39 21.23
CA PHE A 368 -0.91 26.22 21.95
C PHE A 368 -1.69 25.53 23.07
N SER A 369 -1.91 26.30 24.13
CA SER A 369 -2.52 26.00 25.42
C SER A 369 -4.00 25.60 25.37
N GLY A 370 -4.47 25.03 24.26
CA GLY A 370 -5.82 24.49 24.07
C GLY A 370 -5.81 22.97 24.09
N GLN A 371 -6.88 22.36 24.61
CA GLN A 371 -7.08 20.92 24.48
C GLN A 371 -7.56 20.64 23.06
N PHE A 372 -6.84 19.79 22.35
CA PHE A 372 -7.19 19.38 20.99
C PHE A 372 -7.92 18.05 21.05
N LEU A 373 -9.04 17.98 20.35
CA LEU A 373 -9.96 16.85 20.40
C LEU A 373 -9.61 15.78 19.38
N GLN A 374 -8.76 16.11 18.38
CA GLN A 374 -8.44 15.23 17.26
C GLN A 374 -6.94 15.07 16.97
N PRO A 375 -6.13 14.63 17.94
CA PRO A 375 -4.72 14.42 17.70
C PRO A 375 -4.52 13.39 16.57
N THR A 376 -3.79 13.76 15.52
CA THR A 376 -3.65 12.94 14.31
C THR A 376 -2.19 12.87 13.87
N GLY A 377 -1.65 11.66 13.70
CA GLY A 377 -0.36 11.44 13.07
C GLY A 377 -0.50 11.54 11.54
N LEU A 378 0.40 12.29 10.91
CA LEU A 378 0.52 12.43 9.46
C LEU A 378 1.92 12.07 9.00
N LEU A 379 2.04 11.35 7.88
CA LEU A 379 3.29 11.26 7.14
C LEU A 379 3.26 12.30 6.02
N LEU A 380 4.17 13.25 6.03
CA LEU A 380 4.31 14.27 4.99
C LEU A 380 5.42 13.88 4.01
N ALA A 381 5.15 13.95 2.72
CA ALA A 381 6.19 13.95 1.70
C ALA A 381 6.62 15.39 1.39
N LEU A 382 7.93 15.65 1.42
CA LEU A 382 8.51 16.96 1.20
C LEU A 382 9.12 17.02 -0.21
N TYR A 383 8.79 18.09 -0.94
CA TYR A 383 9.23 18.30 -2.33
C TYR A 383 9.79 19.70 -2.52
N ASP A 384 10.94 19.82 -3.16
CA ASP A 384 11.51 21.11 -3.55
C ASP A 384 10.98 21.50 -4.94
N SER A 385 10.17 22.55 -5.01
CA SER A 385 9.56 23.03 -6.26
C SER A 385 10.11 24.41 -6.65
N GLY A 386 11.40 24.50 -7.00
CA GLY A 386 12.05 25.69 -7.60
C GLY A 386 12.08 26.97 -6.76
N SER A 387 10.92 27.48 -6.34
CA SER A 387 10.72 28.68 -5.52
C SER A 387 10.12 28.42 -4.13
N ALA A 388 9.63 27.20 -3.82
CA ALA A 388 9.14 26.84 -2.49
C ALA A 388 9.23 25.32 -2.22
N THR A 389 9.52 24.94 -0.97
CA THR A 389 9.31 23.57 -0.49
C THR A 389 7.82 23.35 -0.24
N LYS A 390 7.25 22.30 -0.82
CA LYS A 390 5.88 21.85 -0.57
C LYS A 390 5.88 20.63 0.33
N ALA A 391 4.86 20.50 1.18
CA ALA A 391 4.61 19.31 1.98
C ALA A 391 3.23 18.77 1.63
N ALA A 392 3.13 17.48 1.32
CA ALA A 392 1.86 16.82 1.03
C ALA A 392 1.61 15.70 2.04
N PRO A 393 0.44 15.65 2.71
CA PRO A 393 0.09 14.49 3.53
C PRO A 393 -0.11 13.27 2.65
N VAL A 394 0.66 12.22 2.90
CA VAL A 394 0.60 10.94 2.16
C VAL A 394 0.05 9.79 2.99
N ALA A 395 -0.01 9.96 4.32
CA ALA A 395 -0.58 8.97 5.21
C ALA A 395 -1.14 9.57 6.50
N ARG A 396 -2.10 8.86 7.12
CA ARG A 396 -2.57 9.08 8.49
C ARG A 396 -2.17 7.91 9.37
N PHE A 397 -1.93 8.14 10.67
CA PHE A 397 -1.69 7.06 11.65
C PHE A 397 -2.11 7.51 13.05
N LEU A 398 -2.45 6.55 13.93
CA LEU A 398 -2.83 6.79 15.33
C LEU A 398 -3.89 7.90 15.51
N VAL A 399 -4.90 7.91 14.62
CA VAL A 399 -5.98 8.93 14.61
C VAL A 399 -6.73 8.91 15.94
N ASP A 400 -6.81 10.07 16.59
CA ASP A 400 -7.43 10.30 17.90
C ASP A 400 -6.79 9.51 19.06
N ARG A 401 -5.59 8.95 18.85
CA ARG A 401 -4.88 8.11 19.83
C ARG A 401 -3.45 8.52 20.07
N VAL A 402 -2.87 9.38 19.23
CA VAL A 402 -1.49 9.85 19.41
C VAL A 402 -1.39 10.80 20.63
N SER A 403 -0.52 10.47 21.58
CA SER A 403 -0.27 11.28 22.78
C SER A 403 0.74 12.41 22.50
N LEU A 404 0.93 13.36 23.40
CA LEU A 404 1.62 14.62 23.09
C LEU A 404 3.16 14.58 23.18
N VAL A 405 3.78 13.43 23.50
CA VAL A 405 5.21 13.40 23.86
C VAL A 405 5.95 12.14 23.40
N SER A 406 6.33 11.98 22.14
CA SER A 406 7.37 10.97 21.82
C SER A 406 8.52 11.56 21.01
N ARG A 407 9.76 11.28 21.45
CA ARG A 407 11.02 11.69 20.81
C ARG A 407 11.64 10.52 20.03
N SER A 408 10.86 9.87 19.17
CA SER A 408 11.28 8.64 18.49
C SER A 408 12.16 8.91 17.26
N ARG A 409 12.99 7.93 16.90
CA ARG A 409 13.60 7.83 15.58
C ARG A 409 12.69 7.08 14.61
N THR A 410 12.86 7.36 13.32
CA THR A 410 12.31 6.51 12.25
C THR A 410 13.45 5.66 11.69
N VAL A 411 13.25 4.35 11.64
CA VAL A 411 14.30 3.39 11.26
C VAL A 411 13.81 2.46 10.17
N ARG A 412 14.71 2.04 9.28
CA ARG A 412 14.40 1.10 8.21
C ARG A 412 14.36 -0.32 8.80
N THR A 413 13.24 -1.01 8.69
CA THR A 413 13.01 -2.33 9.31
C THR A 413 13.26 -3.52 8.38
N ALA A 414 13.62 -3.29 7.11
CA ALA A 414 13.88 -4.36 6.15
C ALA A 414 15.31 -4.31 5.55
N ASN A 415 16.04 -5.42 5.68
CA ASN A 415 17.27 -5.71 4.94
C ASN A 415 16.94 -6.28 3.56
N ASP A 416 16.25 -5.50 2.71
CA ASP A 416 15.95 -5.94 1.34
C ASP A 416 17.09 -5.51 0.41
N THR A 417 17.98 -6.45 0.08
CA THR A 417 19.03 -6.31 -0.93
C THR A 417 18.49 -6.36 -2.36
N ALA A 418 17.16 -6.43 -2.55
CA ALA A 418 16.54 -6.35 -3.88
C ALA A 418 15.27 -5.46 -3.89
N THR A 419 15.37 -4.34 -4.61
CA THR A 419 14.28 -3.65 -5.34
C THR A 419 13.07 -3.05 -4.59
N SER A 420 13.01 -1.72 -4.55
CA SER A 420 11.81 -0.84 -4.47
C SER A 420 10.85 -0.91 -3.27
N SER A 421 10.92 -1.92 -2.40
CA SER A 421 10.10 -2.01 -1.19
C SER A 421 10.93 -1.77 0.05
N ALA A 422 10.46 -0.87 0.92
CA ALA A 422 11.07 -0.58 2.20
C ALA A 422 9.99 -0.39 3.25
N SER A 423 10.31 -0.80 4.47
CA SER A 423 9.47 -0.61 5.64
C SER A 423 10.23 0.31 6.60
N PHE A 424 9.54 1.30 7.14
CA PHE A 424 10.08 2.20 8.16
C PHE A 424 9.22 2.14 9.40
N ALA A 425 9.83 2.02 10.57
CA ALA A 425 9.11 2.04 11.83
C ALA A 425 9.48 3.25 12.69
N LEU A 426 8.51 3.73 13.45
CA LEU A 426 8.71 4.61 14.60
C LEU A 426 7.92 4.07 15.80
N VAL A 427 8.27 4.53 17.00
CA VAL A 427 7.53 4.25 18.23
C VAL A 427 6.88 5.52 18.75
N ALA A 428 5.68 5.37 19.27
CA ALA A 428 4.80 6.44 19.68
C ALA A 428 4.17 6.10 21.03
N PHE A 429 3.79 7.13 21.78
CA PHE A 429 2.87 6.93 22.89
C PHE A 429 1.44 7.03 22.41
N GLU A 430 0.68 6.00 22.70
CA GLU A 430 -0.76 5.95 22.44
C GLU A 430 -1.52 6.24 23.73
N SER A 431 -2.41 7.24 23.71
CA SER A 431 -3.37 7.48 24.78
C SER A 431 -4.45 6.39 24.76
N LEU A 432 -4.68 5.74 25.90
CA LEU A 432 -5.72 4.71 26.03
C LEU A 432 -7.15 5.29 26.12
N ALA A 433 -7.31 6.61 26.17
CA ALA A 433 -8.60 7.28 26.21
C ALA A 433 -8.83 8.17 24.97
N ARG A 434 -10.00 8.04 24.35
CA ARG A 434 -10.53 9.03 23.38
C ARG A 434 -10.93 10.29 24.15
N PHE A 435 -10.48 11.46 23.69
CA PHE A 435 -10.87 12.75 24.28
C PHE A 435 -12.37 12.97 24.07
N SER A 436 -13.15 13.05 25.15
CA SER A 436 -14.61 13.25 25.08
C SER A 436 -15.07 14.63 25.56
N SER A 437 -14.18 15.44 26.15
CA SER A 437 -14.49 16.80 26.60
C SER A 437 -13.25 17.68 26.75
N ALA A 438 -13.45 19.01 26.72
CA ALA A 438 -12.40 20.03 26.92
C ALA A 438 -11.90 20.15 28.39
N ALA A 439 -12.23 19.18 29.26
CA ALA A 439 -11.82 19.17 30.67
C ALA A 439 -10.77 18.09 31.00
N ASP A 440 -10.51 17.12 30.12
CA ASP A 440 -9.55 16.04 30.37
C ASP A 440 -8.14 16.47 29.95
N ALA A 441 -7.50 17.27 30.81
CA ALA A 441 -6.09 17.61 30.67
C ALA A 441 -5.21 16.36 30.80
N LEU A 442 -4.41 16.05 29.77
CA LEU A 442 -3.06 15.43 29.73
C LEU A 442 -2.56 14.41 30.79
N ASN A 443 -3.38 13.92 31.73
CA ASN A 443 -2.92 13.25 32.95
C ASN A 443 -3.81 12.10 33.41
N THR A 444 -4.47 11.39 32.50
CA THR A 444 -5.06 10.07 32.82
C THR A 444 -4.07 8.95 32.48
N GLY A 445 -2.95 8.92 33.23
CA GLY A 445 -2.17 7.78 33.74
C GLY A 445 -1.85 6.52 32.91
N ALA A 446 -2.22 6.43 31.63
CA ALA A 446 -2.15 5.18 30.87
C ALA A 446 -1.79 5.45 29.41
N SER A 447 -0.49 5.41 29.09
CA SER A 447 0.00 5.40 27.71
C SER A 447 0.70 4.08 27.42
N VAL A 448 0.52 3.55 26.21
CA VAL A 448 1.27 2.38 25.75
C VAL A 448 2.29 2.79 24.70
N VAL A 449 3.38 2.04 24.60
CA VAL A 449 4.30 2.17 23.48
C VAL A 449 3.69 1.43 22.30
N THR A 450 3.44 2.15 21.21
CA THR A 450 2.89 1.62 19.96
C THR A 450 3.89 1.84 18.84
N ARG A 451 4.12 0.80 18.05
CA ARG A 451 4.97 0.82 16.86
C ARG A 451 4.09 1.13 15.64
N VAL A 452 4.53 2.06 14.80
CA VAL A 452 3.89 2.41 13.52
C VAL A 452 4.84 2.00 12.41
N ASP A 453 4.40 1.11 11.51
CA ASP A 453 5.10 0.74 10.28
C ASP A 453 4.56 1.50 9.08
N PHE A 454 5.46 2.05 8.28
CA PHE A 454 5.23 2.59 6.96
C PHE A 454 5.85 1.63 5.95
N ASP A 455 5.02 0.76 5.40
CA ASP A 455 5.39 -0.19 4.37
C ASP A 455 5.17 0.46 3.00
N PHE A 456 6.20 0.52 2.16
CA PHE A 456 6.11 0.99 0.78
C PHE A 456 6.08 -0.23 -0.16
N PRO A 457 4.95 -0.97 -0.27
CA PRO A 457 4.87 -2.13 -1.14
C PRO A 457 5.10 -1.72 -2.60
N GLY A 458 5.80 -2.57 -3.33
CA GLY A 458 6.05 -2.39 -4.76
C GLY A 458 4.85 -2.71 -5.66
N GLY A 459 3.68 -2.98 -5.05
CA GLY A 459 2.45 -3.40 -5.72
C GLY A 459 1.39 -2.30 -5.77
N ALA A 460 0.30 -2.58 -6.48
CA ALA A 460 -0.72 -1.59 -6.78
C ALA A 460 -1.71 -1.33 -5.63
N THR A 461 -2.36 -0.17 -5.65
CA THR A 461 -3.42 0.19 -4.70
C THR A 461 -4.79 -0.27 -5.23
N SER A 462 -5.64 -0.71 -4.31
CA SER A 462 -7.05 -1.01 -4.57
C SER A 462 -7.80 0.27 -4.94
N PHE A 463 -8.90 0.12 -5.67
CA PHE A 463 -9.70 1.26 -6.10
C PHE A 463 -11.19 0.95 -6.20
N ALA A 464 -12.01 2.00 -6.10
CA ALA A 464 -13.43 1.97 -6.40
C ALA A 464 -13.85 3.29 -7.04
N GLU A 465 -14.91 3.28 -7.85
CA GLU A 465 -15.37 4.48 -8.54
C GLU A 465 -16.79 4.86 -8.13
N PHE A 466 -17.00 6.15 -7.89
CA PHE A 466 -18.32 6.70 -7.58
C PHE A 466 -18.39 8.16 -8.03
N ASP A 467 -19.52 8.53 -8.63
CA ASP A 467 -19.85 9.91 -9.03
C ASP A 467 -18.80 10.63 -9.87
N GLY A 468 -18.13 9.88 -10.76
CA GLY A 468 -17.07 10.40 -11.61
C GLY A 468 -15.69 10.45 -10.96
N ASN A 469 -15.56 10.12 -9.67
CA ASN A 469 -14.28 10.04 -8.96
C ASN A 469 -13.75 8.62 -8.89
N THR A 470 -12.42 8.48 -8.90
CA THR A 470 -11.74 7.24 -8.54
C THR A 470 -11.17 7.37 -7.13
N TYR A 471 -11.66 6.53 -6.21
CA TYR A 471 -11.14 6.41 -4.86
C TYR A 471 -10.07 5.33 -4.81
N LEU A 472 -8.94 5.62 -4.16
CA LEU A 472 -7.76 4.74 -4.13
C LEU A 472 -7.36 4.46 -2.67
N GLY A 473 -6.98 3.21 -2.40
CA GLY A 473 -6.39 2.81 -1.13
C GLY A 473 -4.95 3.33 -0.95
N GLY A 474 -4.39 3.11 0.25
CA GLY A 474 -3.03 3.49 0.63
C GLY A 474 -2.99 4.10 2.04
N GLY A 475 -1.98 4.96 2.27
CA GLY A 475 -1.74 5.60 3.57
C GLY A 475 -2.91 6.49 4.04
N GLN A 476 -3.83 6.79 3.15
CA GLN A 476 -5.13 7.43 3.38
C GLN A 476 -6.09 7.00 2.26
N LEU A 477 -7.39 7.23 2.43
CA LEU A 477 -8.32 7.12 1.31
C LEU A 477 -8.11 8.32 0.39
N TRP A 478 -7.56 8.05 -0.79
CA TRP A 478 -7.32 9.03 -1.84
C TRP A 478 -8.53 9.16 -2.75
N CYS A 479 -8.66 10.32 -3.39
CA CYS A 479 -9.63 10.60 -4.43
C CYS A 479 -8.91 11.22 -5.63
N TYR A 480 -9.23 10.76 -6.83
CA TYR A 480 -8.79 11.32 -8.10
C TYR A 480 -10.01 11.78 -8.91
N ASP A 481 -10.09 13.08 -9.18
CA ASP A 481 -11.25 13.71 -9.83
C ASP A 481 -11.13 13.80 -11.36
N GLY A 482 -10.03 13.30 -11.94
CA GLY A 482 -9.73 13.47 -13.37
C GLY A 482 -8.69 14.57 -13.63
N THR A 483 -8.40 15.42 -12.65
CA THR A 483 -7.38 16.48 -12.74
C THR A 483 -6.29 16.29 -11.69
N PHE A 484 -6.67 16.11 -10.43
CA PHE A 484 -5.74 16.00 -9.30
C PHE A 484 -6.09 14.79 -8.42
N ALA A 485 -5.08 14.26 -7.71
CA ALA A 485 -5.34 13.37 -6.58
C ALA A 485 -5.08 14.07 -5.25
N PHE A 486 -5.97 13.84 -4.31
CA PHE A 486 -6.03 14.49 -3.01
C PHE A 486 -6.69 13.55 -1.99
N GLU A 487 -6.65 13.90 -0.72
CA GLU A 487 -7.36 13.16 0.31
C GLU A 487 -8.88 13.18 0.08
N SER A 488 -9.57 12.07 0.29
CA SER A 488 -11.02 11.96 0.04
C SER A 488 -11.89 12.73 1.03
N ALA A 489 -11.36 13.16 2.18
CA ALA A 489 -12.08 13.91 3.20
C ALA A 489 -11.09 14.73 4.04
N PRO A 490 -11.52 15.89 4.62
CA PRO A 490 -10.64 16.70 5.44
C PRO A 490 -10.15 15.91 6.66
N HIS A 491 -8.84 15.92 6.93
CA HIS A 491 -8.24 15.10 7.99
C HIS A 491 -8.74 15.41 9.41
N GLN A 492 -9.15 16.64 9.66
CA GLN A 492 -9.64 17.15 10.93
C GLN A 492 -10.85 18.06 10.70
N PHE A 493 -11.78 18.09 11.65
CA PHE A 493 -12.81 19.12 11.71
C PHE A 493 -12.25 20.40 12.35
N PRO A 494 -12.92 21.56 12.19
CA PRO A 494 -12.48 22.77 12.85
C PRO A 494 -12.64 22.70 14.38
N GLU A 495 -11.62 23.04 15.15
CA GLU A 495 -11.66 23.00 16.62
C GLU A 495 -11.22 24.33 17.25
N ASN A 496 -11.45 24.48 18.55
CA ASN A 496 -11.08 25.67 19.32
C ASN A 496 -11.63 26.99 18.77
N LEU A 497 -12.90 26.99 18.33
CA LEU A 497 -13.56 28.21 17.88
C LEU A 497 -13.64 29.22 19.02
N SER A 498 -13.39 30.49 18.69
CA SER A 498 -13.68 31.61 19.57
C SER A 498 -14.37 32.74 18.82
N VAL A 499 -15.24 33.47 19.50
CA VAL A 499 -16.00 34.57 18.89
C VAL A 499 -15.70 35.88 19.59
N THR A 500 -15.54 36.93 18.79
CA THR A 500 -15.41 38.31 19.26
C THR A 500 -16.47 39.16 18.57
N PHE A 501 -17.01 40.15 19.27
CA PHE A 501 -17.99 41.08 18.71
C PHE A 501 -17.35 42.46 18.53
N ALA A 502 -17.70 43.14 17.45
CA ALA A 502 -17.23 44.48 17.15
C ALA A 502 -18.38 45.43 16.78
N GLY A 503 -18.16 46.71 17.09
CA GLY A 503 -19.04 47.81 16.68
C GLY A 503 -20.30 48.02 17.54
N SER A 504 -21.06 49.04 17.16
CA SER A 504 -22.42 49.36 17.63
C SER A 504 -23.41 49.53 16.47
N ALA A 505 -23.00 49.09 15.28
CA ALA A 505 -23.76 49.01 14.05
C ALA A 505 -23.35 47.72 13.34
N GLY A 506 -24.32 46.88 12.98
CA GLY A 506 -24.17 45.58 12.33
C GLY A 506 -25.56 45.00 12.07
N ASP A 507 -25.63 43.72 11.68
CA ASP A 507 -26.92 43.06 11.39
C ASP A 507 -27.29 41.97 12.41
N LEU A 508 -26.39 41.66 13.36
CA LEU A 508 -26.69 40.76 14.47
C LEU A 508 -27.40 41.54 15.57
N SER A 509 -28.67 41.23 15.82
CA SER A 509 -29.42 41.81 16.94
C SER A 509 -28.85 41.42 18.30
N ALA A 510 -29.15 42.16 19.36
CA ALA A 510 -28.68 41.83 20.70
C ALA A 510 -29.30 40.49 21.18
N GLY A 511 -28.46 39.59 21.67
CA GLY A 511 -28.86 38.28 22.16
C GLY A 511 -27.79 37.20 21.95
N ASP A 512 -28.14 35.98 22.31
CA ASP A 512 -27.24 34.83 22.24
C ASP A 512 -27.25 34.18 20.87
N TYR A 513 -26.05 33.84 20.40
CA TYR A 513 -25.84 33.09 19.17
C TYR A 513 -24.82 31.98 19.43
N SER A 514 -24.96 30.89 18.69
CA SER A 514 -23.98 29.82 18.65
C SER A 514 -23.47 29.65 17.22
N TRP A 515 -22.18 29.33 17.07
CA TRP A 515 -21.52 29.05 15.80
C TRP A 515 -20.91 27.66 15.76
N LYS A 516 -20.93 27.06 14.57
CA LYS A 516 -20.16 25.87 14.20
C LYS A 516 -19.45 26.10 12.88
N ALA A 517 -18.34 25.43 12.64
CA ALA A 517 -17.64 25.49 11.37
C ALA A 517 -17.42 24.08 10.78
N VAL A 518 -17.31 24.01 9.45
CA VAL A 518 -17.01 22.79 8.67
C VAL A 518 -15.92 23.13 7.66
N HIS A 519 -14.87 22.30 7.56
CA HIS A 519 -13.97 22.31 6.40
C HIS A 519 -14.67 21.61 5.23
N GLU A 520 -14.68 22.23 4.07
CA GLU A 520 -15.26 21.68 2.85
C GLU A 520 -14.49 22.08 1.59
N TRP A 521 -14.68 21.33 0.51
CA TRP A 521 -14.27 21.69 -0.83
C TRP A 521 -15.12 20.98 -1.86
N GLU A 522 -15.17 21.55 -3.06
CA GLU A 522 -15.74 20.91 -4.24
C GLU A 522 -14.60 20.42 -5.15
N ASP A 523 -14.78 19.28 -5.80
CA ASP A 523 -13.82 18.77 -6.77
C ASP A 523 -14.16 19.15 -8.22
N ALA A 524 -13.33 18.72 -9.17
CA ALA A 524 -13.54 19.04 -10.58
C ALA A 524 -14.84 18.44 -11.19
N ASN A 525 -15.49 17.49 -10.50
CA ASN A 525 -16.75 16.88 -10.92
C ASN A 525 -17.97 17.46 -10.21
N GLY A 526 -17.79 18.46 -9.33
CA GLY A 526 -18.86 19.06 -8.56
C GLY A 526 -19.27 18.27 -7.32
N VAL A 527 -18.41 17.36 -6.85
CA VAL A 527 -18.66 16.55 -5.66
C VAL A 527 -18.16 17.30 -4.42
N LEU A 528 -19.04 17.45 -3.42
CA LEU A 528 -18.72 18.08 -2.15
C LEU A 528 -18.03 17.09 -1.20
N HIS A 529 -16.88 17.49 -0.70
CA HIS A 529 -16.17 16.82 0.39
C HIS A 529 -16.23 17.70 1.62
N ARG A 530 -16.54 17.13 2.79
CA ARG A 530 -16.67 17.90 4.03
C ARG A 530 -16.31 17.10 5.27
N SER A 531 -16.00 17.81 6.34
CA SER A 531 -15.67 17.27 7.66
C SER A 531 -16.87 17.25 8.58
N ALA A 532 -16.67 16.73 9.80
CA ALA A 532 -17.60 16.89 10.88
C ALA A 532 -17.71 18.38 11.25
N PRO A 533 -18.85 18.83 11.79
CA PRO A 533 -18.95 20.16 12.35
C PRO A 533 -18.11 20.27 13.62
N SER A 534 -17.57 21.46 13.86
CA SER A 534 -16.94 21.80 15.14
C SER A 534 -17.91 21.64 16.32
N LEU A 535 -17.36 21.57 17.53
CA LEU A 535 -18.14 21.92 18.72
C LEU A 535 -18.67 23.36 18.60
N ALA A 536 -19.85 23.59 19.17
CA ALA A 536 -20.47 24.91 19.12
C ALA A 536 -19.73 25.88 20.05
N VAL A 537 -19.39 27.07 19.53
CA VAL A 537 -19.00 28.22 20.36
C VAL A 537 -20.21 29.13 20.54
N THR A 538 -20.41 29.66 21.74
CA THR A 538 -21.52 30.59 22.02
C THR A 538 -20.97 31.97 22.36
N GLY A 539 -21.69 33.01 21.95
CA GLY A 539 -21.38 34.40 22.25
C GLY A 539 -22.64 35.24 22.29
N THR A 540 -22.60 36.30 23.10
CA THR A 540 -23.74 37.21 23.30
C THR A 540 -23.44 38.55 22.64
N ALA A 541 -24.20 38.93 21.62
CA ALA A 541 -24.20 40.29 21.10
C ALA A 541 -24.93 41.21 22.10
N THR A 542 -24.30 42.31 22.49
CA THR A 542 -24.84 43.23 23.52
C THR A 542 -25.61 44.41 22.92
N ALA A 543 -25.45 44.61 21.61
CA ALA A 543 -26.14 45.61 20.81
C ALA A 543 -26.28 45.05 19.39
N THR A 544 -26.61 45.89 18.42
CA THR A 544 -26.49 45.51 17.03
C THR A 544 -25.02 45.50 16.61
N GLN A 545 -24.48 44.33 16.27
CA GLN A 545 -23.04 44.11 16.10
C GLN A 545 -22.73 43.21 14.90
N THR A 546 -21.45 43.10 14.58
CA THR A 546 -20.90 42.01 13.75
C THR A 546 -20.06 41.10 14.63
N ALA A 547 -20.03 39.81 14.31
CA ALA A 547 -19.15 38.84 14.96
C ALA A 547 -17.94 38.56 14.07
N THR A 548 -16.82 38.23 14.70
CA THR A 548 -15.67 37.62 14.05
C THR A 548 -15.38 36.32 14.77
N VAL A 549 -15.51 35.21 14.05
CA VAL A 549 -15.27 33.86 14.57
C VAL A 549 -13.89 33.41 14.14
N LYS A 550 -13.03 33.11 15.10
CA LYS A 550 -11.74 32.49 14.87
C LYS A 550 -11.94 30.99 14.67
N VAL A 551 -11.56 30.47 13.52
CA VAL A 551 -11.76 29.07 13.12
C VAL A 551 -10.41 28.45 12.72
N SER A 552 -10.08 27.25 13.22
CA SER A 552 -8.84 26.57 12.83
C SER A 552 -8.82 26.24 11.33
N LYS A 553 -7.64 26.29 10.70
CA LYS A 553 -7.43 25.82 9.32
C LYS A 553 -7.33 24.30 9.27
N GLN A 554 -7.60 23.72 8.11
CA GLN A 554 -7.05 22.40 7.81
C GLN A 554 -5.53 22.53 7.69
N LEU A 555 -4.79 21.88 8.59
CA LEU A 555 -3.37 22.14 8.82
C LEU A 555 -2.45 21.53 7.76
N ALA A 556 -2.90 20.48 7.06
CA ALA A 556 -2.20 19.89 5.94
C ALA A 556 -3.20 19.31 4.94
N SER A 557 -2.98 19.59 3.66
CA SER A 557 -3.77 19.03 2.56
C SER A 557 -2.94 18.90 1.29
N CYS A 558 -3.23 17.89 0.47
CA CYS A 558 -2.70 17.85 -0.89
C CYS A 558 -3.27 18.97 -1.80
N ARG A 559 -4.32 19.68 -1.34
CA ARG A 559 -4.93 20.82 -2.03
C ARG A 559 -4.28 22.17 -1.69
N ASP A 560 -3.20 22.17 -0.92
CA ASP A 560 -2.44 23.39 -0.61
C ASP A 560 -1.68 23.88 -1.87
N GLY A 561 -2.30 24.76 -2.68
CA GLY A 561 -1.78 25.14 -4.00
C GLY A 561 -2.62 26.19 -4.73
N SER A 562 -2.01 27.06 -5.55
CA SER A 562 -2.71 28.08 -6.35
C SER A 562 -3.45 27.50 -7.57
N SER A 563 -3.23 26.20 -7.82
CA SER A 563 -3.75 25.46 -8.97
C SER A 563 -4.75 24.39 -8.57
N GLN A 564 -4.98 24.21 -7.27
CA GLN A 564 -5.90 23.23 -6.71
C GLN A 564 -7.24 23.94 -6.43
N PRO A 565 -8.38 23.24 -6.55
CA PRO A 565 -9.67 23.77 -6.10
C PRO A 565 -9.61 24.28 -4.66
N GLU A 566 -10.27 25.42 -4.46
CA GLU A 566 -10.24 26.21 -3.25
C GLU A 566 -10.90 25.45 -2.09
N GLN A 567 -10.22 25.35 -0.95
CA GLN A 567 -10.83 24.89 0.29
C GLN A 567 -11.66 26.01 0.91
N TRP A 568 -12.75 25.67 1.57
CA TRP A 568 -13.58 26.63 2.28
C TRP A 568 -13.76 26.26 3.76
N ILE A 569 -13.94 27.30 4.56
CA ILE A 569 -14.59 27.21 5.88
C ILE A 569 -16.04 27.61 5.68
N ALA A 570 -16.96 26.67 5.87
CA ALA A 570 -18.38 26.94 6.00
C ALA A 570 -18.71 27.25 7.47
N LEU A 571 -19.12 28.49 7.75
CA LEU A 571 -19.54 28.91 9.08
C LEU A 571 -21.06 28.83 9.17
N TYR A 572 -21.56 28.15 10.19
CA TYR A 572 -22.97 28.06 10.51
C TYR A 572 -23.24 28.78 11.83
N ARG A 573 -24.36 29.49 11.92
CA ARG A 573 -24.81 30.23 13.11
C ARG A 573 -26.29 29.95 13.39
N THR A 574 -26.70 29.99 14.65
CA THR A 574 -28.12 30.04 15.03
C THR A 574 -28.73 31.43 14.77
N THR A 575 -30.06 31.51 14.65
CA THR A 575 -30.75 32.79 14.87
C THR A 575 -30.63 33.21 16.33
N VAL A 576 -30.98 34.46 16.66
CA VAL A 576 -30.95 34.97 18.04
C VAL A 576 -31.76 34.08 18.98
N GLY A 577 -31.12 33.52 20.00
CA GLY A 577 -31.73 32.57 20.96
C GLY A 577 -32.23 31.25 20.35
N GLY A 578 -31.90 30.96 19.09
CA GLY A 578 -32.28 29.74 18.38
C GLY A 578 -31.37 28.54 18.68
N SER A 579 -31.76 27.38 18.16
CA SER A 579 -31.04 26.11 18.34
C SER A 579 -30.63 25.42 17.04
N VAL A 580 -31.16 25.87 15.89
CA VAL A 580 -30.85 25.32 14.56
C VAL A 580 -29.72 26.13 13.93
N PHE A 581 -28.71 25.44 13.41
CA PHE A 581 -27.57 26.07 12.74
C PHE A 581 -27.83 26.27 11.25
N TYR A 582 -27.68 27.51 10.78
CA TYR A 582 -27.83 27.90 9.38
C TYR A 582 -26.53 28.47 8.83
N LEU A 583 -26.26 28.28 7.55
CA LEU A 583 -25.05 28.77 6.90
C LEU A 583 -25.02 30.31 6.90
N ALA A 584 -24.01 30.87 7.55
CA ALA A 584 -23.71 32.31 7.56
C ALA A 584 -22.80 32.70 6.39
N GLY A 585 -21.99 31.76 5.88
CA GLY A 585 -21.19 31.96 4.68
C GLY A 585 -20.11 30.89 4.46
N ARG A 586 -19.42 31.01 3.33
CA ARG A 586 -18.27 30.18 2.94
C ARG A 586 -17.09 31.11 2.67
N TRP A 587 -15.95 30.84 3.31
CA TRP A 587 -14.74 31.64 3.12
C TRP A 587 -13.62 30.79 2.56
N PRO A 588 -12.98 31.23 1.47
CA PRO A 588 -11.85 30.51 0.91
C PRO A 588 -10.64 30.55 1.82
N VAL A 589 -9.98 29.41 1.92
CA VAL A 589 -8.76 29.19 2.69
C VAL A 589 -7.63 28.84 1.73
N SER A 590 -6.60 29.67 1.72
CA SER A 590 -5.31 29.32 1.14
C SER A 590 -4.29 29.06 2.24
N ASN A 591 -3.65 27.90 2.19
CA ASN A 591 -2.56 27.51 3.10
C ASN A 591 -1.17 27.93 2.58
N LEU A 592 -1.08 28.60 1.42
CA LEU A 592 0.19 28.79 0.70
C LEU A 592 1.09 29.93 1.18
N SER A 593 0.64 30.85 2.03
CA SER A 593 1.43 32.08 2.25
C SER A 593 1.26 32.79 3.59
N SER A 594 0.57 32.21 4.57
CA SER A 594 0.31 32.94 5.81
C SER A 594 1.20 32.45 6.96
N THR A 595 2.13 33.31 7.38
CA THR A 595 2.81 33.29 8.69
C THR A 595 1.83 33.46 9.88
N SER A 596 0.52 33.55 9.63
CA SER A 596 -0.52 33.69 10.66
C SER A 596 -0.96 32.32 11.19
N LEU A 597 -0.59 32.07 12.44
CA LEU A 597 -1.17 31.13 13.41
C LEU A 597 -2.48 30.45 12.96
N GLY A 598 -2.42 29.22 12.41
CA GLY A 598 -3.40 28.10 12.49
C GLY A 598 -4.89 28.30 12.33
N TYR A 599 -5.32 29.52 12.09
CA TYR A 599 -6.67 29.98 12.27
C TYR A 599 -6.96 31.07 11.23
N TRP A 600 -8.22 31.21 10.89
CA TRP A 600 -8.78 32.34 10.15
C TRP A 600 -9.78 33.08 11.02
N ASP A 601 -9.74 34.40 10.93
CA ASP A 601 -10.78 35.25 11.46
C ASP A 601 -11.87 35.38 10.38
N VAL A 602 -13.00 34.72 10.62
CA VAL A 602 -14.15 34.65 9.72
C VAL A 602 -15.20 35.67 10.18
N PRO A 603 -15.45 36.74 9.40
CA PRO A 603 -16.44 37.75 9.77
C PRO A 603 -17.86 37.24 9.53
N ASP A 604 -18.76 37.46 10.48
CA ASP A 604 -20.20 37.23 10.35
C ASP A 604 -20.95 38.53 10.64
N GLY A 605 -21.56 39.07 9.59
CA GLY A 605 -22.44 40.23 9.65
C GLY A 605 -23.75 39.97 8.91
N LEU A 606 -24.16 38.72 8.75
CA LEU A 606 -25.36 38.39 7.99
C LEU A 606 -26.60 38.51 8.90
N ALA A 607 -27.64 39.21 8.45
CA ALA A 607 -28.91 39.28 9.18
C ALA A 607 -29.60 37.91 9.28
N ASP A 608 -30.27 37.63 10.40
CA ASP A 608 -30.97 36.36 10.65
C ASP A 608 -31.99 36.00 9.57
N ALA A 609 -32.65 37.01 8.98
CA ALA A 609 -33.64 36.80 7.92
C ALA A 609 -33.05 36.27 6.60
N SER A 610 -31.73 36.35 6.43
CA SER A 610 -31.01 35.89 5.23
C SER A 610 -30.46 34.47 5.37
N LEU A 611 -30.57 33.86 6.56
CA LEU A 611 -30.12 32.49 6.83
C LEU A 611 -31.12 31.47 6.24
N ALA A 612 -30.63 30.52 5.44
CA ALA A 612 -31.49 29.56 4.73
C ALA A 612 -30.97 28.12 4.71
N GLU A 613 -29.71 27.89 4.33
CA GLU A 613 -29.12 26.53 4.26
C GLU A 613 -28.86 26.01 5.68
N ILE A 614 -29.32 24.79 5.99
CA ILE A 614 -29.22 24.18 7.32
C ILE A 614 -27.97 23.29 7.39
N LEU A 615 -27.29 23.27 8.53
CA LEU A 615 -26.16 22.38 8.78
C LEU A 615 -26.58 20.91 8.57
N TYR A 616 -25.78 20.15 7.83
CA TYR A 616 -26.16 18.80 7.38
C TYR A 616 -26.36 17.76 8.49
N THR A 617 -25.81 18.01 9.69
CA THR A 617 -26.00 17.14 10.86
C THR A 617 -27.28 17.45 11.64
N GLU A 618 -27.99 18.53 11.31
CA GLU A 618 -29.30 18.82 11.88
C GLU A 618 -30.28 17.68 11.54
N GLY A 619 -31.14 17.33 12.51
CA GLY A 619 -32.00 16.15 12.39
C GLY A 619 -31.32 14.81 12.75
N GLY A 620 -30.11 14.85 13.31
CA GLY A 620 -29.43 13.67 13.85
C GLY A 620 -28.70 12.82 12.80
N VAL A 621 -28.45 13.38 11.61
CA VAL A 621 -27.56 12.76 10.62
C VAL A 621 -26.15 12.69 11.22
N LEU A 622 -25.52 11.52 11.11
CA LEU A 622 -24.15 11.32 11.59
C LEU A 622 -23.20 12.31 10.91
N GLU A 623 -22.18 12.77 11.62
CA GLU A 623 -21.15 13.63 11.04
C GLU A 623 -20.21 12.85 10.10
N ALA A 624 -19.63 13.54 9.12
CA ALA A 624 -18.66 12.99 8.19
C ALA A 624 -17.23 13.13 8.73
N THR A 625 -16.61 12.03 9.17
CA THR A 625 -15.22 12.00 9.63
C THR A 625 -14.33 11.39 8.56
N ALA A 626 -13.09 11.87 8.43
CA ALA A 626 -12.15 11.24 7.52
C ALA A 626 -11.86 9.77 7.93
N PRO A 627 -11.96 8.82 7.00
CA PRO A 627 -11.77 7.40 7.28
C PRO A 627 -10.30 7.08 7.67
N PRO A 628 -10.04 5.91 8.27
CA PRO A 628 -8.67 5.44 8.48
C PRO A 628 -7.92 5.25 7.14
N PRO A 629 -6.59 5.07 7.17
CA PRO A 629 -5.84 4.55 6.03
C PRO A 629 -6.52 3.31 5.43
N ALA A 630 -6.60 3.25 4.10
CA ALA A 630 -7.42 2.28 3.39
C ALA A 630 -6.55 1.18 2.78
N TRP A 631 -6.54 -0.01 3.38
CA TRP A 631 -5.77 -1.15 2.86
C TRP A 631 -6.40 -1.76 1.60
N ASP A 632 -7.72 -1.92 1.63
CA ASP A 632 -8.54 -2.38 0.52
C ASP A 632 -9.92 -1.70 0.55
N LEU A 633 -10.57 -1.57 -0.60
CA LEU A 633 -11.90 -0.97 -0.69
C LEU A 633 -12.78 -1.60 -1.76
N CYS A 634 -14.08 -1.50 -1.58
CA CYS A 634 -15.06 -1.82 -2.61
C CYS A 634 -16.36 -1.02 -2.43
N ILE A 635 -17.27 -1.09 -3.41
CA ILE A 635 -18.63 -0.59 -3.28
C ILE A 635 -19.60 -1.76 -3.23
N ALA A 636 -20.45 -1.79 -2.20
CA ALA A 636 -21.45 -2.82 -1.99
C ALA A 636 -22.63 -2.26 -1.18
N GLY A 637 -23.87 -2.66 -1.52
CA GLY A 637 -25.06 -2.21 -0.81
C GLY A 637 -25.30 -0.69 -0.85
N GLY A 638 -24.84 -0.01 -1.91
CA GLY A 638 -24.93 1.45 -2.02
C GLY A 638 -24.02 2.21 -1.04
N ARG A 639 -22.96 1.56 -0.54
CA ARG A 639 -21.95 2.13 0.36
C ARG A 639 -20.55 1.81 -0.13
N MET A 640 -19.60 2.66 0.26
CA MET A 640 -18.18 2.32 0.16
C MET A 640 -17.75 1.59 1.43
N TRP A 641 -16.98 0.53 1.25
CA TRP A 641 -16.40 -0.29 2.31
C TRP A 641 -14.88 -0.19 2.24
N ILE A 642 -14.24 -0.08 3.40
CA ILE A 642 -12.79 0.05 3.54
C ILE A 642 -12.30 -0.93 4.61
N VAL A 643 -11.25 -1.67 4.28
CA VAL A 643 -10.42 -2.36 5.28
C VAL A 643 -9.45 -1.34 5.87
N SER A 644 -9.49 -1.13 7.18
CA SER A 644 -8.54 -0.24 7.84
C SER A 644 -7.13 -0.82 7.75
N ALA A 645 -6.16 -0.03 7.26
CA ALA A 645 -4.76 -0.45 7.26
C ALA A 645 -4.16 -0.41 8.67
N ASP A 646 -4.60 0.58 9.47
CA ASP A 646 -4.18 0.76 10.87
C ASP A 646 -4.54 -0.46 11.72
N ARG A 647 -5.72 -1.05 11.47
CA ARG A 647 -6.20 -2.31 12.07
C ARG A 647 -6.97 -3.15 11.07
N ARG A 648 -6.31 -4.17 10.51
CA ARG A 648 -6.88 -4.99 9.41
C ARG A 648 -8.06 -5.87 9.80
N ASN A 649 -8.42 -5.93 11.07
CA ASN A 649 -9.64 -6.58 11.54
C ASN A 649 -10.86 -5.63 11.57
N GLU A 650 -10.70 -4.33 11.26
CA GLU A 650 -11.79 -3.36 11.23
C GLU A 650 -12.25 -3.06 9.79
N LEU A 651 -13.55 -3.25 9.52
CA LEU A 651 -14.22 -2.81 8.30
C LEU A 651 -15.02 -1.54 8.55
N TRP A 652 -14.69 -0.48 7.83
CA TRP A 652 -15.42 0.78 7.84
C TRP A 652 -16.38 0.83 6.66
N TYR A 653 -17.60 1.31 6.90
CA TYR A 653 -18.58 1.54 5.83
C TYR A 653 -19.06 2.99 5.84
N SER A 654 -19.26 3.56 4.66
CA SER A 654 -19.78 4.91 4.51
C SER A 654 -21.27 4.98 4.85
N LYS A 655 -21.80 6.20 4.99
CA LYS A 655 -23.22 6.51 4.78
C LYS A 655 -23.67 6.08 3.38
N LYS A 656 -24.99 6.11 3.12
CA LYS A 656 -25.49 5.77 1.78
C LYS A 656 -24.93 6.76 0.76
N LEU A 657 -24.38 6.21 -0.32
CA LEU A 657 -23.79 7.00 -1.39
C LEU A 657 -24.86 7.86 -2.05
N THR A 658 -24.61 9.16 -2.10
CA THR A 658 -25.51 10.18 -2.68
C THR A 658 -24.73 10.97 -3.72
N ARG A 659 -25.33 11.21 -4.90
CA ARG A 659 -24.68 12.01 -5.94
C ARG A 659 -24.47 13.47 -5.48
N GLY A 660 -23.37 14.07 -5.87
CA GLY A 660 -22.91 15.39 -5.48
C GLY A 660 -22.21 15.43 -4.12
N ILE A 661 -22.15 14.33 -3.38
CA ILE A 661 -21.49 14.24 -2.07
C ILE A 661 -20.49 13.08 -2.08
N ALA A 662 -19.27 13.33 -1.61
CA ALA A 662 -18.25 12.30 -1.49
C ALA A 662 -18.69 11.22 -0.46
N PRO A 663 -18.17 9.98 -0.53
CA PRO A 663 -18.44 8.97 0.48
C PRO A 663 -18.10 9.47 1.89
N GLU A 664 -19.12 9.61 2.73
CA GLU A 664 -18.98 10.10 4.10
C GLU A 664 -18.88 8.93 5.07
N PHE A 665 -17.82 8.89 5.88
CA PHE A 665 -17.61 7.87 6.91
C PHE A 665 -17.88 8.43 8.30
N ASN A 666 -18.12 7.55 9.27
CA ASN A 666 -18.23 7.91 10.67
C ASN A 666 -17.59 6.84 11.56
N ALA A 667 -16.94 7.24 12.65
CA ALA A 667 -16.26 6.32 13.56
C ALA A 667 -17.19 5.35 14.32
N ALA A 668 -18.51 5.56 14.29
CA ALA A 668 -19.51 4.61 14.79
C ALA A 668 -19.91 3.54 13.74
N GLN A 669 -19.50 3.71 12.48
CA GLN A 669 -19.87 2.83 11.36
C GLN A 669 -18.74 1.85 11.04
N VAL A 670 -18.44 0.98 12.01
CA VAL A 670 -17.35 -0.01 11.96
C VAL A 670 -17.88 -1.40 12.31
N ILE A 671 -17.34 -2.43 11.65
CA ILE A 671 -17.59 -3.85 11.94
C ILE A 671 -16.25 -4.53 12.19
N ASP A 672 -16.11 -5.18 13.34
CA ASP A 672 -14.96 -6.01 13.67
C ASP A 672 -15.10 -7.40 13.06
N VAL A 673 -14.06 -7.84 12.35
CA VAL A 673 -13.94 -9.18 11.77
C VAL A 673 -12.96 -9.98 12.64
N PRO A 674 -13.26 -11.25 12.99
CA PRO A 674 -12.38 -12.06 13.82
C PRO A 674 -11.20 -12.67 13.02
N ASP A 675 -10.58 -11.88 12.14
CA ASP A 675 -9.39 -12.22 11.35
C ASP A 675 -8.74 -10.93 10.78
N ASP A 676 -7.47 -11.02 10.38
CA ASP A 676 -6.83 -9.97 9.58
C ASP A 676 -7.39 -10.02 8.15
N VAL A 677 -8.17 -9.01 7.77
CA VAL A 677 -8.79 -8.92 6.44
C VAL A 677 -7.75 -8.55 5.40
N VAL A 678 -7.61 -9.41 4.39
CA VAL A 678 -6.76 -9.19 3.22
C VAL A 678 -7.50 -8.35 2.18
N CYS A 679 -8.74 -8.67 1.85
CA CYS A 679 -9.54 -7.86 0.94
C CYS A 679 -11.06 -7.95 1.22
N VAL A 680 -11.81 -6.97 0.71
CA VAL A 680 -13.27 -6.85 0.86
C VAL A 680 -13.94 -6.71 -0.50
N ARG A 681 -14.99 -7.49 -0.76
CA ARG A 681 -15.71 -7.46 -2.04
C ARG A 681 -17.22 -7.56 -1.85
N GLY A 682 -17.98 -6.83 -2.65
CA GLY A 682 -19.42 -7.01 -2.75
C GLY A 682 -19.79 -8.23 -3.61
N MET A 683 -20.68 -9.08 -3.11
CA MET A 683 -21.27 -10.20 -3.85
C MET A 683 -22.79 -10.19 -3.69
N ASP A 684 -23.47 -9.66 -4.69
CA ASP A 684 -24.93 -9.50 -4.70
C ASP A 684 -25.42 -8.63 -3.53
N ASP A 685 -26.16 -9.20 -2.58
CA ASP A 685 -26.66 -8.59 -1.35
C ASP A 685 -25.70 -8.75 -0.15
N LYS A 686 -24.50 -9.31 -0.37
CA LYS A 686 -23.54 -9.66 0.69
C LYS A 686 -22.27 -8.83 0.55
N VAL A 687 -21.64 -8.55 1.68
CA VAL A 687 -20.27 -8.07 1.73
C VAL A 687 -19.39 -9.21 2.21
N ILE A 688 -18.37 -9.55 1.44
CA ILE A 688 -17.45 -10.64 1.72
C ILE A 688 -16.13 -10.06 2.20
N ALA A 689 -15.71 -10.45 3.39
CA ALA A 689 -14.40 -10.14 3.95
C ALA A 689 -13.52 -11.39 3.85
N PHE A 690 -12.48 -11.30 3.02
CA PHE A 690 -11.49 -12.35 2.86
C PHE A 690 -10.36 -12.13 3.86
N GLY A 691 -10.34 -12.91 4.93
CA GLY A 691 -9.25 -12.94 5.91
C GLY A 691 -8.13 -13.90 5.49
N ALA A 692 -6.97 -13.75 6.12
CA ALA A 692 -5.81 -14.61 5.87
C ALA A 692 -6.08 -16.09 6.25
N SER A 693 -6.96 -16.34 7.23
CA SER A 693 -7.26 -17.68 7.76
C SER A 693 -8.72 -18.12 7.56
N GLY A 694 -9.62 -17.19 7.22
CA GLY A 694 -11.04 -17.47 6.99
C GLY A 694 -11.73 -16.47 6.07
N ILE A 695 -12.91 -16.83 5.60
CA ILE A 695 -13.75 -15.97 4.76
C ILE A 695 -15.03 -15.68 5.54
N PHE A 696 -15.50 -14.45 5.51
CA PHE A 696 -16.66 -14.01 6.28
C PHE A 696 -17.68 -13.31 5.38
N ALA A 697 -18.96 -13.56 5.63
CA ALA A 697 -20.06 -12.87 4.97
C ALA A 697 -20.79 -11.95 5.97
N ILE A 698 -21.14 -10.77 5.49
CA ILE A 698 -21.92 -9.76 6.18
C ILE A 698 -23.17 -9.48 5.35
N TYR A 699 -24.32 -9.45 6.02
CA TYR A 699 -25.63 -9.28 5.40
C TYR A 699 -26.36 -8.07 5.98
N GLY A 700 -27.39 -7.61 5.26
CA GLY A 700 -28.30 -6.56 5.70
C GLY A 700 -28.09 -5.25 4.94
N GLU A 701 -29.04 -4.33 5.10
CA GLU A 701 -29.03 -3.01 4.44
C GLU A 701 -28.21 -1.95 5.21
N GLY A 702 -27.84 -2.29 6.45
CA GLY A 702 -27.19 -1.38 7.38
C GLY A 702 -28.09 -0.25 7.90
N PRO A 703 -27.58 0.56 8.85
CA PRO A 703 -28.29 1.70 9.42
C PRO A 703 -28.49 2.83 8.40
N ASN A 704 -29.53 3.66 8.54
CA ASN A 704 -29.67 4.88 7.74
C ASN A 704 -28.58 5.93 8.08
N ASP A 705 -28.63 7.10 7.44
CA ASP A 705 -27.61 8.15 7.62
C ASP A 705 -27.61 8.80 9.01
N THR A 706 -28.65 8.56 9.82
CA THR A 706 -28.70 8.93 11.25
C THR A 706 -28.15 7.85 12.18
N GLY A 707 -27.62 6.76 11.63
CA GLY A 707 -27.17 5.60 12.40
C GLY A 707 -28.31 4.71 12.92
N ASN A 708 -29.56 4.99 12.54
CA ASN A 708 -30.75 4.28 13.03
C ASN A 708 -31.34 3.34 11.98
N GLY A 709 -32.03 2.28 12.43
CA GLY A 709 -32.89 1.44 11.59
C GLY A 709 -32.17 0.53 10.60
N GLY A 710 -32.40 -0.79 10.70
CA GLY A 710 -31.60 -1.79 9.99
C GLY A 710 -30.27 -2.04 10.69
N SER A 711 -29.65 -3.20 10.45
CA SER A 711 -28.34 -3.54 11.00
C SER A 711 -27.62 -4.46 10.04
N PHE A 712 -26.30 -4.37 10.02
CA PHE A 712 -25.49 -5.43 9.46
C PHE A 712 -25.41 -6.58 10.45
N THR A 713 -25.34 -7.81 9.94
CA THR A 713 -25.04 -8.97 10.79
C THR A 713 -23.61 -8.87 11.30
N GLU A 714 -23.32 -9.53 12.43
CA GLU A 714 -21.94 -9.87 12.77
C GLU A 714 -21.33 -10.72 11.63
N PRO A 715 -20.02 -10.59 11.35
CA PRO A 715 -19.36 -11.37 10.31
C PRO A 715 -19.52 -12.88 10.53
N GLN A 716 -20.21 -13.54 9.61
CA GLN A 716 -20.44 -14.99 9.69
C GLN A 716 -19.34 -15.71 8.91
N ARG A 717 -18.58 -16.56 9.61
CA ARG A 717 -17.52 -17.36 8.98
C ARG A 717 -18.15 -18.37 8.02
N ILE A 718 -17.66 -18.38 6.78
CA ILE A 718 -17.99 -19.37 5.76
C ILE A 718 -17.08 -20.58 5.96
N GLU A 719 -17.63 -21.79 5.83
CA GLU A 719 -16.82 -23.00 5.81
C GLU A 719 -15.93 -22.99 4.57
N SER A 720 -14.64 -22.81 4.79
CA SER A 720 -13.63 -22.78 3.74
C SER A 720 -12.41 -23.59 4.17
N PRO A 721 -11.82 -24.38 3.26
CA PRO A 721 -10.55 -25.06 3.52
C PRO A 721 -9.35 -24.10 3.53
N THR A 722 -9.52 -22.84 3.13
CA THR A 722 -8.42 -21.86 3.00
C THR A 722 -8.92 -20.42 3.21
N GLY A 723 -8.02 -19.52 3.63
CA GLY A 723 -8.24 -18.07 3.59
C GLY A 723 -7.83 -17.47 2.25
N CYS A 724 -7.56 -16.17 2.23
CA CYS A 724 -7.08 -15.46 1.06
C CYS A 724 -5.66 -14.96 1.29
N LEU A 725 -4.78 -15.15 0.30
CA LEU A 725 -3.36 -14.80 0.41
C LEU A 725 -3.01 -13.47 -0.25
N SER A 726 -3.84 -12.98 -1.17
CA SER A 726 -3.58 -11.75 -1.92
C SER A 726 -4.86 -10.93 -2.13
N ARG A 727 -4.71 -9.63 -2.45
CA ARG A 727 -5.86 -8.72 -2.62
C ARG A 727 -6.53 -8.87 -3.98
N GLU A 728 -5.79 -9.45 -4.90
CA GLU A 728 -6.10 -9.63 -6.30
C GLU A 728 -7.19 -10.68 -6.44
N THR A 729 -8.42 -10.20 -6.58
CA THR A 729 -9.62 -11.01 -6.78
C THR A 729 -10.33 -10.59 -8.04
N ALA A 730 -11.00 -11.53 -8.70
CA ALA A 730 -11.78 -11.27 -9.90
C ALA A 730 -13.26 -11.57 -9.64
N ARG A 731 -14.13 -10.62 -9.97
CA ARG A 731 -15.59 -10.86 -9.93
C ARG A 731 -16.00 -11.61 -11.20
N LEU A 732 -16.40 -12.85 -11.03
CA LEU A 732 -16.85 -13.75 -12.09
C LEU A 732 -18.38 -13.86 -12.08
N PRO A 733 -19.02 -14.32 -13.18
CA PRO A 733 -20.45 -14.63 -13.17
C PRO A 733 -20.82 -15.65 -12.08
N MET A 734 -19.96 -16.65 -11.87
CA MET A 734 -20.14 -17.73 -10.89
C MET A 734 -19.87 -17.33 -9.43
N GLY A 735 -19.25 -16.18 -9.18
CA GLY A 735 -18.85 -15.77 -7.82
C GLY A 735 -17.59 -14.91 -7.81
N ILE A 736 -16.81 -14.98 -6.75
CA ILE A 736 -15.55 -14.23 -6.63
C ILE A 736 -14.39 -15.22 -6.67
N ALA A 737 -13.49 -15.06 -7.65
CA ALA A 737 -12.24 -15.80 -7.69
C ALA A 737 -11.18 -15.12 -6.81
N PHE A 738 -10.47 -15.91 -6.02
CA PHE A 738 -9.45 -15.44 -5.07
C PHE A 738 -8.29 -16.43 -4.95
N GLY A 739 -7.13 -15.94 -4.53
CA GLY A 739 -5.95 -16.76 -4.28
C GLY A 739 -5.93 -17.36 -2.88
N GLY A 740 -5.84 -18.69 -2.78
CA GLY A 740 -5.70 -19.46 -1.54
C GLY A 740 -4.47 -20.37 -1.56
N GLU A 741 -4.30 -21.22 -0.55
CA GLU A 741 -3.05 -22.00 -0.35
C GLU A 741 -2.62 -22.88 -1.54
N ARG A 742 -3.56 -23.34 -2.37
CA ARG A 742 -3.32 -24.27 -3.50
C ARG A 742 -3.50 -23.63 -4.88
N GLY A 743 -3.55 -22.29 -4.96
CA GLY A 743 -3.81 -21.55 -6.21
C GLY A 743 -5.13 -20.79 -6.18
N VAL A 744 -5.90 -20.83 -7.26
CA VAL A 744 -7.15 -20.06 -7.41
C VAL A 744 -8.37 -20.86 -6.95
N TYR A 745 -9.16 -20.24 -6.10
CA TYR A 745 -10.46 -20.71 -5.63
C TYR A 745 -11.56 -19.78 -6.12
N VAL A 746 -12.79 -20.25 -6.11
CA VAL A 746 -13.99 -19.43 -6.31
C VAL A 746 -14.87 -19.57 -5.08
N LEU A 747 -15.28 -18.43 -4.51
CA LEU A 747 -16.41 -18.35 -3.60
C LEU A 747 -17.67 -18.19 -4.46
N GLY A 748 -18.48 -19.24 -4.52
CA GLY A 748 -19.75 -19.24 -5.23
C GLY A 748 -20.77 -18.31 -4.59
N ARG A 749 -21.79 -17.90 -5.36
CA ARG A 749 -22.91 -17.09 -4.85
C ARG A 749 -23.72 -17.80 -3.75
N GLY A 750 -23.67 -19.14 -3.71
CA GLY A 750 -24.22 -19.98 -2.65
C GLY A 750 -23.31 -20.13 -1.42
N LEU A 751 -22.17 -19.44 -1.41
CA LEU A 751 -21.14 -19.47 -0.36
C LEU A 751 -20.40 -20.79 -0.23
N ASP A 752 -20.40 -21.60 -1.29
CA ASP A 752 -19.52 -22.74 -1.45
C ASP A 752 -18.15 -22.31 -1.97
N VAL A 753 -17.09 -22.86 -1.39
CA VAL A 753 -15.71 -22.58 -1.82
C VAL A 753 -15.20 -23.75 -2.66
N GLN A 754 -14.83 -23.47 -3.91
CA GLN A 754 -14.37 -24.49 -4.86
C GLN A 754 -12.94 -24.19 -5.34
N TRP A 755 -12.08 -25.20 -5.34
CA TRP A 755 -10.74 -25.10 -5.92
C TRP A 755 -10.82 -25.28 -7.44
N ILE A 756 -10.62 -24.20 -8.20
CA ILE A 756 -10.79 -24.23 -9.66
C ILE A 756 -9.47 -24.37 -10.43
N SER A 757 -8.34 -24.15 -9.76
CA SER A 757 -7.01 -24.21 -10.37
C SER A 757 -6.33 -25.57 -10.23
N GLU A 758 -7.03 -26.62 -9.80
CA GLU A 758 -6.52 -28.01 -9.82
C GLU A 758 -5.88 -28.38 -11.18
N PRO A 759 -6.47 -28.02 -12.34
CA PRO A 759 -5.89 -28.40 -13.63
C PRO A 759 -4.50 -27.78 -13.88
N VAL A 760 -4.20 -26.62 -13.29
CA VAL A 760 -2.92 -25.91 -13.44
C VAL A 760 -2.03 -25.99 -12.20
N SER A 761 -2.31 -26.92 -11.28
CA SER A 761 -1.70 -26.93 -9.94
C SER A 761 -0.21 -27.25 -9.90
N SER A 762 0.38 -27.77 -10.99
CA SER A 762 1.81 -28.11 -11.00
C SER A 762 2.69 -26.92 -11.39
N SER A 763 2.16 -25.94 -12.13
CA SER A 763 2.83 -24.65 -12.35
C SER A 763 2.31 -23.54 -11.44
N LEU A 764 1.00 -23.47 -11.17
CA LEU A 764 0.43 -22.56 -10.19
C LEU A 764 0.38 -23.22 -8.81
N THR A 765 1.47 -23.11 -8.06
CA THR A 765 1.65 -23.77 -6.77
C THR A 765 1.25 -22.93 -5.56
N THR A 766 0.91 -21.65 -5.77
CA THR A 766 0.54 -20.70 -4.71
C THR A 766 -0.58 -19.78 -5.18
N GLY A 767 -1.41 -19.31 -4.25
CA GLY A 767 -2.43 -18.29 -4.47
C GLY A 767 -1.96 -16.86 -4.19
N ASN A 768 -0.66 -16.60 -4.09
CA ASN A 768 -0.14 -15.22 -4.10
C ASN A 768 -0.25 -14.65 -5.52
N LEU A 769 -1.45 -14.21 -5.88
CA LEU A 769 -1.72 -13.63 -7.18
C LEU A 769 -1.18 -12.20 -7.23
N THR A 770 -0.57 -11.83 -8.35
CA THR A 770 -0.15 -10.46 -8.66
C THR A 770 -1.16 -9.72 -9.54
N GLY A 771 -2.15 -10.44 -10.08
CA GLY A 771 -3.28 -9.89 -10.81
C GLY A 771 -4.39 -10.90 -11.00
N ALA A 772 -5.63 -10.44 -10.99
CA ALA A 772 -6.81 -11.24 -11.29
C ALA A 772 -7.85 -10.35 -11.98
N THR A 773 -8.36 -10.76 -13.14
CA THR A 773 -9.37 -9.98 -13.86
C THR A 773 -10.31 -10.86 -14.66
N TYR A 774 -11.52 -10.34 -14.92
CA TYR A 774 -12.53 -10.95 -15.78
C TYR A 774 -12.77 -10.06 -17.00
N VAL A 775 -12.98 -10.68 -18.16
CA VAL A 775 -13.23 -10.03 -19.44
C VAL A 775 -14.64 -10.39 -19.91
N PRO A 776 -15.67 -9.58 -19.59
CA PRO A 776 -17.07 -9.92 -19.82
C PRO A 776 -17.41 -10.21 -21.27
N LYS A 777 -16.87 -9.45 -22.24
CA LYS A 777 -17.20 -9.65 -23.66
C LYS A 777 -16.76 -11.00 -24.21
N THR A 778 -15.82 -11.66 -23.53
CA THR A 778 -15.21 -12.88 -24.05
C THR A 778 -15.32 -14.09 -23.13
N GLY A 779 -15.87 -13.92 -21.93
CA GLY A 779 -15.97 -15.01 -20.95
C GLY A 779 -14.62 -15.47 -20.40
N ASP A 780 -13.57 -14.65 -20.55
CA ASP A 780 -12.21 -15.01 -20.18
C ASP A 780 -11.88 -14.48 -18.77
N ALA A 781 -11.26 -15.31 -17.92
CA ALA A 781 -10.63 -14.89 -16.67
C ALA A 781 -9.12 -15.08 -16.76
N LEU A 782 -8.37 -14.13 -16.20
CA LEU A 782 -6.92 -14.10 -16.24
C LEU A 782 -6.35 -13.93 -14.83
N PHE A 783 -5.33 -14.72 -14.51
CA PHE A 783 -4.67 -14.73 -13.21
C PHE A 783 -3.14 -14.67 -13.40
N GLY A 784 -2.45 -13.82 -12.66
CA GLY A 784 -0.99 -13.70 -12.67
C GLY A 784 -0.38 -14.15 -11.35
N ASP A 785 0.75 -14.86 -11.40
CA ASP A 785 1.55 -15.28 -10.22
C ASP A 785 2.92 -14.57 -10.15
N GLY A 786 3.05 -13.45 -10.86
CA GLY A 786 4.31 -12.73 -11.07
C GLY A 786 5.21 -13.30 -12.17
N THR A 787 5.09 -14.58 -12.54
CA THR A 787 5.97 -15.24 -13.53
C THR A 787 5.23 -15.69 -14.80
N SER A 788 3.94 -15.97 -14.69
CA SER A 788 3.09 -16.52 -15.75
C SER A 788 1.72 -15.85 -15.72
N ILE A 789 0.99 -15.96 -16.83
CA ILE A 789 -0.43 -15.62 -16.90
C ILE A 789 -1.19 -16.92 -17.11
N TYR A 790 -2.18 -17.18 -16.27
CA TYR A 790 -3.09 -18.31 -16.38
C TYR A 790 -4.41 -17.80 -16.92
N TYR A 791 -4.83 -18.40 -18.02
CA TYR A 791 -6.08 -18.12 -18.70
C TYR A 791 -7.10 -19.19 -18.33
N LEU A 792 -8.32 -18.76 -18.05
CA LEU A 792 -9.50 -19.61 -17.87
C LEU A 792 -10.61 -19.12 -18.79
N ASN A 793 -11.16 -19.99 -19.62
CA ASN A 793 -12.46 -19.77 -20.24
C ASN A 793 -13.55 -20.21 -19.26
N ILE A 794 -14.41 -19.30 -18.84
CA ILE A 794 -15.43 -19.57 -17.81
C ILE A 794 -16.52 -20.49 -18.32
N ASP A 795 -16.91 -20.37 -19.60
CA ASP A 795 -18.01 -21.13 -20.18
C ASP A 795 -17.65 -22.61 -20.38
N THR A 796 -16.40 -22.88 -20.75
CA THR A 796 -15.91 -24.24 -21.00
C THR A 796 -15.15 -24.84 -19.82
N GLY A 797 -14.74 -24.04 -18.83
CA GLY A 797 -13.90 -24.46 -17.71
C GLY A 797 -12.46 -24.80 -18.10
N GLN A 798 -12.01 -24.37 -19.28
CA GLN A 798 -10.71 -24.75 -19.83
C GLN A 798 -9.60 -23.77 -19.47
N TRP A 799 -8.49 -24.32 -18.99
CA TRP A 799 -7.29 -23.58 -18.66
C TRP A 799 -6.25 -23.61 -19.77
N ALA A 800 -5.46 -22.53 -19.86
CA ALA A 800 -4.22 -22.47 -20.62
C ALA A 800 -3.21 -21.57 -19.90
N LYS A 801 -1.92 -21.80 -20.15
CA LYS A 801 -0.84 -20.93 -19.68
C LYS A 801 -0.42 -20.00 -20.81
N TRP A 802 -0.31 -18.70 -20.55
CA TRP A 802 0.17 -17.74 -21.54
C TRP A 802 1.57 -17.29 -21.15
N SER A 803 2.52 -17.46 -22.08
CA SER A 803 3.82 -16.83 -21.98
C SER A 803 3.65 -15.36 -22.34
N ALA A 804 4.18 -14.48 -21.52
CA ALA A 804 4.14 -13.06 -21.78
C ALA A 804 5.51 -12.57 -22.29
N PRO A 805 5.58 -11.52 -23.14
CA PRO A 805 6.80 -11.06 -23.79
C PRO A 805 7.75 -10.28 -22.86
N PHE A 806 7.63 -10.47 -21.55
CA PHE A 806 8.32 -9.72 -20.50
C PHE A 806 9.64 -10.37 -20.09
N SER A 807 10.53 -9.59 -19.50
CA SER A 807 11.81 -10.10 -19.00
C SER A 807 11.58 -10.98 -17.76
N ALA A 808 12.35 -12.06 -17.61
CA ALA A 808 12.25 -12.94 -16.44
C ALA A 808 12.55 -12.17 -15.14
N GLY A 809 11.75 -12.39 -14.08
CA GLY A 809 12.00 -11.87 -12.72
C GLY A 809 11.17 -10.66 -12.28
N ASN A 810 10.16 -10.22 -13.04
CA ASN A 810 9.38 -9.01 -12.73
C ASN A 810 7.93 -9.33 -12.39
N GLU A 811 7.41 -8.77 -11.29
CA GLU A 811 5.99 -8.85 -10.93
C GLU A 811 5.08 -8.25 -12.02
N ARG A 812 3.89 -8.85 -12.16
CA ARG A 812 2.96 -8.60 -13.27
C ARG A 812 1.59 -8.22 -12.73
N HIS A 813 1.11 -7.04 -13.05
CA HIS A 813 -0.24 -6.61 -12.69
C HIS A 813 -1.14 -6.65 -13.93
N MET A 814 -2.40 -7.06 -13.73
CA MET A 814 -3.36 -7.24 -14.81
C MET A 814 -4.60 -6.40 -14.52
N LEU A 815 -5.11 -5.70 -15.54
CA LEU A 815 -6.32 -4.91 -15.48
C LEU A 815 -7.11 -5.05 -16.79
N THR A 816 -8.43 -5.18 -16.68
CA THR A 816 -9.33 -5.09 -17.84
C THR A 816 -10.03 -3.73 -17.82
N VAL A 817 -9.98 -3.01 -18.94
CA VAL A 817 -10.71 -1.75 -19.15
C VAL A 817 -11.72 -1.97 -20.27
N ASP A 818 -12.97 -1.52 -20.07
CA ASP A 818 -13.99 -1.55 -21.12
C ASP A 818 -13.60 -0.57 -22.23
N GLY A 819 -13.21 -1.10 -23.39
CA GLY A 819 -12.71 -0.33 -24.52
C GLY A 819 -13.80 0.34 -25.36
N GLY A 820 -15.08 0.28 -24.97
CA GLY A 820 -16.22 0.87 -25.70
C GLY A 820 -16.49 0.31 -27.11
N THR A 821 -15.59 -0.52 -27.64
CA THR A 821 -15.68 -1.23 -28.92
C THR A 821 -15.94 -2.73 -28.68
N ASN A 822 -16.11 -3.50 -29.76
CA ASN A 822 -16.48 -4.93 -29.75
C ASN A 822 -15.51 -5.87 -29.00
N VAL A 823 -14.42 -5.37 -28.41
CA VAL A 823 -13.48 -6.14 -27.57
C VAL A 823 -13.08 -5.32 -26.35
N ASP A 824 -13.04 -5.94 -25.17
CA ASP A 824 -12.51 -5.35 -23.95
C ASP A 824 -10.98 -5.30 -24.00
N THR A 825 -10.38 -4.20 -23.58
CA THR A 825 -8.93 -4.02 -23.63
C THR A 825 -8.32 -4.56 -22.33
N VAL A 826 -7.59 -5.67 -22.42
CA VAL A 826 -6.78 -6.16 -21.29
C VAL A 826 -5.42 -5.48 -21.33
N TYR A 827 -5.05 -4.82 -20.24
CA TYR A 827 -3.74 -4.27 -20.01
C TYR A 827 -2.96 -5.18 -19.06
N VAL A 828 -1.73 -5.51 -19.45
CA VAL A 828 -0.76 -6.21 -18.59
C VAL A 828 0.46 -5.31 -18.42
N ALA A 829 0.85 -5.06 -17.18
CA ALA A 829 1.94 -4.16 -16.82
C ALA A 829 3.12 -4.90 -16.17
N GLU A 830 4.36 -4.51 -16.52
CA GLU A 830 5.62 -5.06 -15.97
C GLU A 830 6.25 -4.12 -14.92
N ARG A 831 6.65 -4.66 -13.75
CA ARG A 831 7.22 -3.91 -12.62
C ARG A 831 8.55 -3.18 -12.90
N SER A 832 9.37 -3.66 -13.83
CA SER A 832 10.73 -3.15 -14.08
C SER A 832 10.86 -2.23 -15.29
N SER A 833 10.07 -2.47 -16.35
CA SER A 833 10.19 -1.79 -17.64
C SER A 833 9.09 -0.75 -17.88
N TYR A 834 8.10 -0.68 -16.98
CA TYR A 834 7.09 0.38 -16.99
C TYR A 834 6.29 0.42 -18.30
N SER A 835 6.07 -0.78 -18.86
CA SER A 835 5.39 -1.01 -20.12
C SER A 835 3.98 -1.48 -19.88
N THR A 836 3.02 -0.85 -20.55
CA THR A 836 1.65 -1.36 -20.70
C THR A 836 1.55 -2.07 -22.04
N ILE A 837 1.12 -3.33 -22.01
CA ILE A 837 0.82 -4.04 -23.25
C ILE A 837 -0.68 -4.28 -23.33
N GLN A 838 -1.23 -3.84 -24.45
CA GLN A 838 -2.64 -3.95 -24.80
C GLN A 838 -2.86 -5.26 -25.55
N PHE A 839 -3.85 -6.03 -25.12
CA PHE A 839 -4.35 -7.15 -25.91
C PHE A 839 -5.03 -6.62 -27.18
N ASP A 840 -4.53 -7.03 -28.35
CA ASP A 840 -5.15 -6.69 -29.64
C ASP A 840 -5.65 -7.98 -30.31
N PRO A 841 -6.98 -8.13 -30.48
CA PRO A 841 -7.58 -9.33 -31.06
C PRO A 841 -7.22 -9.55 -32.55
N SER A 842 -6.65 -8.54 -33.22
CA SER A 842 -6.33 -8.57 -34.65
C SER A 842 -4.88 -9.01 -34.95
N VAL A 843 -4.03 -9.15 -33.93
CA VAL A 843 -2.61 -9.49 -34.10
C VAL A 843 -2.28 -10.83 -33.43
N TYR A 844 -1.25 -11.52 -33.94
CA TYR A 844 -0.79 -12.83 -33.44
C TYR A 844 0.73 -12.84 -33.18
N TYR A 845 1.26 -11.68 -32.80
CA TYR A 845 2.62 -11.52 -32.30
C TYR A 845 2.56 -10.66 -31.05
N ASP A 846 3.53 -10.83 -30.17
CA ASP A 846 3.74 -9.88 -29.08
C ASP A 846 4.70 -8.78 -29.54
N ARG A 847 4.60 -7.59 -28.97
CA ARG A 847 5.69 -6.60 -29.01
C ARG A 847 6.28 -6.48 -27.62
N ASN A 848 7.60 -6.60 -27.53
CA ASN A 848 8.32 -6.37 -26.28
C ASN A 848 8.37 -4.86 -25.95
N SER A 849 9.00 -4.52 -24.83
CA SER A 849 9.13 -3.13 -24.37
C SER A 849 9.96 -2.22 -25.29
N SER A 850 10.77 -2.78 -26.18
CA SER A 850 11.50 -2.03 -27.22
C SER A 850 10.73 -1.87 -28.53
N GLY A 851 9.46 -2.31 -28.59
CA GLY A 851 8.64 -2.31 -29.80
C GLY A 851 9.00 -3.42 -30.80
N THR A 852 9.94 -4.30 -30.45
CA THR A 852 10.37 -5.43 -31.27
C THR A 852 9.31 -6.53 -31.24
N GLN A 853 8.94 -7.04 -32.39
CA GLN A 853 8.02 -8.17 -32.49
C GLN A 853 8.68 -9.46 -31.96
N ALA A 854 7.94 -10.17 -31.11
CA ALA A 854 8.24 -11.49 -30.61
C ALA A 854 7.17 -12.46 -31.10
N THR A 855 7.61 -13.59 -31.66
CA THR A 855 6.70 -14.64 -32.13
C THR A 855 6.01 -15.31 -30.94
N ILE A 856 4.69 -15.42 -31.02
CA ILE A 856 3.92 -16.25 -30.10
C ILE A 856 4.05 -17.69 -30.60
N LEU A 857 4.34 -18.61 -29.69
CA LEU A 857 4.37 -20.04 -30.00
C LEU A 857 3.15 -20.68 -29.34
N TRP A 858 2.12 -20.96 -30.13
CA TRP A 858 1.03 -21.82 -29.69
C TRP A 858 1.54 -23.25 -29.59
N SER A 859 1.45 -23.85 -28.40
CA SER A 859 1.83 -25.24 -28.18
C SER A 859 0.79 -25.97 -27.35
N GLY A 860 0.61 -27.26 -27.65
CA GLY A 860 -0.28 -28.12 -26.89
C GLY A 860 0.27 -29.54 -26.87
N THR A 861 0.23 -30.19 -25.71
CA THR A 861 0.60 -31.60 -25.58
C THR A 861 -0.49 -32.39 -24.87
N THR A 862 -0.92 -33.49 -25.49
CA THR A 862 -1.90 -34.44 -24.92
C THR A 862 -1.30 -35.25 -23.78
N GLY A 863 -2.12 -35.88 -22.95
CA GLY A 863 -1.66 -36.99 -22.08
C GLY A 863 -1.22 -38.20 -22.90
N TYR A 864 -0.63 -39.20 -22.24
CA TYR A 864 -0.27 -40.45 -22.94
C TYR A 864 -1.53 -41.23 -23.31
N ILE A 865 -1.70 -41.43 -24.61
CA ILE A 865 -2.72 -42.29 -25.21
C ILE A 865 -2.31 -43.74 -24.96
N ARG A 866 -3.16 -44.53 -24.29
CA ARG A 866 -2.93 -45.94 -23.96
C ARG A 866 -4.22 -46.77 -24.04
N ALA A 867 -4.42 -47.45 -25.16
CA ALA A 867 -5.61 -48.28 -25.41
C ALA A 867 -5.56 -49.70 -24.81
N GLY A 868 -4.70 -49.98 -23.81
CA GLY A 868 -4.50 -51.31 -23.22
C GLY A 868 -3.92 -51.31 -21.81
N SER A 869 -3.81 -52.50 -21.19
CA SER A 869 -3.23 -52.66 -19.84
C SER A 869 -1.75 -52.26 -19.79
N GLN A 870 -1.19 -52.09 -18.58
CA GLN A 870 0.13 -51.49 -18.32
C GLN A 870 1.32 -52.06 -19.12
N ASN A 871 1.20 -53.29 -19.67
CA ASN A 871 2.22 -53.96 -20.49
C ASN A 871 1.78 -54.23 -21.95
N ALA A 872 0.58 -53.81 -22.35
CA ALA A 872 0.04 -54.06 -23.68
C ALA A 872 0.56 -53.04 -24.69
N ARG A 873 1.02 -53.52 -25.85
CA ARG A 873 1.36 -52.66 -26.99
C ARG A 873 0.10 -52.37 -27.81
N GLN A 874 -0.14 -51.10 -28.11
CA GLN A 874 -1.18 -50.64 -29.03
C GLN A 874 -0.57 -50.39 -30.42
N ARG A 875 -1.44 -50.28 -31.44
CA ARG A 875 -1.03 -49.70 -32.72
C ARG A 875 -1.74 -48.39 -32.99
N ILE A 876 -1.00 -47.34 -33.36
CA ILE A 876 -1.60 -46.07 -33.81
C ILE A 876 -1.20 -45.91 -35.27
N TRP A 877 -2.17 -45.83 -36.18
CA TRP A 877 -1.90 -45.78 -37.61
C TRP A 877 -1.92 -44.36 -38.17
N ARG A 878 -2.88 -43.56 -37.70
CA ARG A 878 -3.16 -42.26 -38.29
C ARG A 878 -3.57 -41.26 -37.22
N ILE A 879 -3.16 -40.02 -37.42
CA ILE A 879 -3.65 -38.85 -36.69
C ILE A 879 -4.37 -37.97 -37.70
N ALA A 880 -5.60 -37.58 -37.38
CA ALA A 880 -6.40 -36.70 -38.20
C ALA A 880 -6.63 -35.37 -37.47
N ILE A 881 -6.32 -34.27 -38.13
CA ILE A 881 -6.42 -32.90 -37.61
C ILE A 881 -7.34 -32.11 -38.52
N ARG A 882 -8.35 -31.44 -37.96
CA ARG A 882 -9.12 -30.41 -38.68
C ARG A 882 -8.77 -29.04 -38.12
N TYR A 883 -8.47 -28.12 -39.00
CA TYR A 883 -8.07 -26.76 -38.64
C TYR A 883 -8.64 -25.74 -39.61
N SER A 884 -8.69 -24.49 -39.16
CA SER A 884 -8.74 -23.32 -40.04
C SER A 884 -7.48 -22.49 -39.83
N LYS A 885 -6.97 -21.93 -40.93
CA LYS A 885 -5.79 -21.07 -40.92
C LYS A 885 -6.18 -19.65 -41.32
N THR A 886 -5.65 -18.68 -40.61
CA THR A 886 -5.64 -17.27 -41.01
C THR A 886 -4.20 -16.90 -41.33
N GLY A 887 -3.94 -16.25 -42.45
CA GLY A 887 -2.59 -15.79 -42.81
C GLY A 887 -1.53 -16.90 -42.95
N SER A 888 -0.26 -16.56 -42.75
CA SER A 888 0.87 -17.49 -42.93
C SER A 888 1.22 -18.22 -41.64
N ALA A 889 1.23 -19.55 -41.63
CA ALA A 889 1.59 -20.35 -40.45
C ALA A 889 2.29 -21.66 -40.82
N GLN A 890 3.07 -22.22 -39.90
CA GLN A 890 3.57 -23.60 -39.96
C GLN A 890 3.02 -24.40 -38.78
N LEU A 891 2.69 -25.68 -39.00
CA LEU A 891 2.27 -26.60 -37.96
C LEU A 891 3.31 -27.71 -37.81
N ARG A 892 3.93 -27.81 -36.65
CA ARG A 892 4.80 -28.93 -36.27
C ARG A 892 3.99 -29.92 -35.45
N VAL A 893 4.03 -31.18 -35.87
CA VAL A 893 3.47 -32.30 -35.12
C VAL A 893 4.63 -32.99 -34.43
N LEU A 894 4.54 -33.09 -33.11
CA LEU A 894 5.52 -33.73 -32.25
C LEU A 894 4.97 -35.04 -31.71
N LEU A 895 5.84 -36.04 -31.53
CA LEU A 895 5.48 -37.32 -30.94
C LEU A 895 6.43 -37.64 -29.79
N GLY A 896 5.87 -38.15 -28.69
CA GLY A 896 6.61 -38.72 -27.56
C GLY A 896 6.21 -40.19 -27.39
N VAL A 897 7.20 -41.08 -27.33
CA VAL A 897 6.98 -42.53 -27.30
C VAL A 897 7.49 -43.08 -25.98
N ASP A 898 6.66 -43.85 -25.28
CA ASP A 898 7.08 -44.69 -24.15
C ASP A 898 7.89 -43.97 -23.04
N GLY A 899 7.43 -42.78 -22.61
CA GLY A 899 8.13 -41.99 -21.59
C GLY A 899 9.24 -41.09 -22.15
N GLY A 900 9.59 -41.21 -23.43
CA GLY A 900 10.61 -40.40 -24.08
C GLY A 900 10.22 -38.94 -24.31
N ALA A 901 11.22 -38.09 -24.56
CA ALA A 901 11.02 -36.67 -24.88
C ALA A 901 10.21 -36.49 -26.17
N MET A 902 9.44 -35.40 -26.23
CA MET A 902 8.72 -35.00 -27.44
C MET A 902 9.73 -34.58 -28.53
N THR A 903 9.65 -35.18 -29.71
CA THR A 903 10.48 -34.80 -30.87
C THR A 903 9.60 -34.38 -32.04
N THR A 904 10.10 -33.46 -32.87
CA THR A 904 9.38 -33.04 -34.08
C THR A 904 9.32 -34.22 -35.05
N PHE A 905 8.12 -34.74 -35.29
CA PHE A 905 7.87 -35.81 -36.25
C PHE A 905 7.77 -35.26 -37.66
N ARG A 906 6.98 -34.19 -37.85
CA ARG A 906 6.82 -33.52 -39.13
C ARG A 906 6.49 -32.05 -38.97
N THR A 907 7.06 -31.22 -39.84
CA THR A 907 6.69 -29.82 -40.02
C THR A 907 5.86 -29.70 -41.30
N TYR A 908 4.68 -29.10 -41.19
CA TYR A 908 3.85 -28.69 -42.32
C TYR A 908 4.11 -27.21 -42.60
N THR A 909 4.61 -26.94 -43.80
CA THR A 909 4.84 -25.58 -44.29
C THR A 909 3.53 -24.87 -44.62
N ASN A 910 3.58 -23.55 -44.78
CA ASN A 910 2.42 -22.73 -45.13
C ASN A 910 1.69 -23.24 -46.39
N ALA A 911 2.46 -23.58 -47.43
CA ALA A 911 1.94 -24.07 -48.71
C ALA A 911 1.30 -25.46 -48.59
N GLU A 912 1.86 -26.35 -47.78
CA GLU A 912 1.26 -27.67 -47.50
C GLU A 912 -0.06 -27.52 -46.75
N LEU A 913 -0.16 -26.57 -45.80
CA LEU A 913 -1.39 -26.27 -45.09
C LEU A 913 -2.46 -25.64 -45.99
N ASP A 914 -2.09 -24.83 -46.99
CA ASP A 914 -3.06 -24.32 -47.97
C ASP A 914 -3.60 -25.44 -48.86
N THR A 915 -2.73 -26.35 -49.29
CA THR A 915 -3.10 -27.49 -50.13
C THR A 915 -4.00 -28.49 -49.41
N ALA A 916 -3.81 -28.67 -48.09
CA ALA A 916 -4.59 -29.58 -47.27
C ALA A 916 -6.01 -29.10 -46.96
N ALA A 917 -6.39 -27.86 -47.32
CA ALA A 917 -7.74 -27.32 -47.24
C ALA A 917 -8.44 -27.52 -45.88
N GLY A 918 -7.70 -27.37 -44.78
CA GLY A 918 -8.22 -27.48 -43.41
C GLY A 918 -8.31 -28.90 -42.85
N HIS A 919 -7.76 -29.90 -43.54
CA HIS A 919 -7.72 -31.28 -43.07
C HIS A 919 -6.37 -31.95 -43.31
N LEU A 920 -5.70 -32.38 -42.24
CA LEU A 920 -4.48 -33.18 -42.31
C LEU A 920 -4.78 -34.61 -41.89
N GLU A 921 -4.36 -35.57 -42.72
CA GLU A 921 -4.30 -36.99 -42.37
C GLU A 921 -2.83 -37.41 -42.36
N ILE A 922 -2.36 -37.85 -41.18
CA ILE A 922 -0.95 -38.10 -40.90
C ILE A 922 -0.75 -39.58 -40.66
N HIS A 923 -0.10 -40.28 -41.58
CA HIS A 923 0.22 -41.69 -41.43
C HIS A 923 1.52 -41.85 -40.64
N LEU A 924 1.44 -42.54 -39.51
CA LEU A 924 2.62 -42.83 -38.70
C LEU A 924 3.44 -43.97 -39.37
N PRO A 925 4.76 -43.82 -39.53
CA PRO A 925 5.61 -44.90 -40.03
C PRO A 925 5.76 -46.00 -38.98
N SER A 926 6.18 -47.19 -39.41
CA SER A 926 6.17 -48.43 -38.61
C SER A 926 6.92 -48.31 -37.27
N GLU A 927 7.91 -47.42 -37.19
CA GLU A 927 8.70 -47.11 -35.99
C GLU A 927 7.86 -46.47 -34.87
N TYR A 928 6.87 -45.62 -35.20
CA TYR A 928 5.96 -44.99 -34.24
C TYR A 928 4.64 -45.76 -34.08
N GLN A 929 4.33 -46.67 -35.02
CA GLN A 929 3.04 -47.37 -35.01
C GLN A 929 2.87 -48.30 -33.83
N LYS A 930 3.90 -49.01 -33.36
CA LYS A 930 3.77 -50.06 -32.32
C LYS A 930 4.43 -49.64 -31.00
N THR A 931 3.68 -48.92 -30.17
CA THR A 931 4.16 -48.39 -28.88
C THR A 931 3.26 -48.83 -27.72
N PRO A 932 3.77 -48.98 -26.48
CA PRO A 932 2.94 -49.05 -25.28
C PRO A 932 2.12 -47.78 -25.05
N ALA A 933 2.70 -46.60 -25.32
CA ALA A 933 2.09 -45.31 -25.07
C ALA A 933 2.58 -44.26 -26.07
N LEU A 934 1.68 -43.39 -26.54
CA LEU A 934 2.02 -42.28 -27.43
C LEU A 934 1.51 -40.98 -26.83
N ARG A 935 2.31 -39.92 -26.92
CA ARG A 935 1.92 -38.55 -26.63
C ARG A 935 2.00 -37.74 -27.91
N ILE A 936 0.97 -36.96 -28.21
CA ILE A 936 0.92 -36.09 -29.39
C ILE A 936 1.09 -34.64 -28.92
N GLY A 937 1.99 -33.92 -29.56
CA GLY A 937 2.19 -32.49 -29.38
C GLY A 937 1.96 -31.74 -30.68
N LEU A 938 1.45 -30.54 -30.57
CA LEU A 938 1.28 -29.60 -31.67
C LEU A 938 2.02 -28.32 -31.31
N LEU A 939 2.73 -27.74 -32.27
CA LEU A 939 3.42 -26.47 -32.14
C LEU A 939 3.20 -25.67 -33.42
N VAL A 940 2.59 -24.50 -33.31
CA VAL A 940 2.46 -23.55 -34.41
C VAL A 940 3.63 -22.59 -34.35
N VAL A 941 4.24 -22.37 -35.52
CA VAL A 941 5.38 -21.48 -35.69
C VAL A 941 5.04 -20.53 -36.82
N LEU A 942 5.18 -19.24 -36.58
CA LEU A 942 5.07 -18.24 -37.64
C LEU A 942 6.42 -18.16 -38.37
N PRO A 943 6.45 -18.39 -39.70
CA PRO A 943 7.69 -18.47 -40.47
C PRO A 943 8.38 -17.11 -40.68
N ASP A 944 7.66 -16.00 -40.44
CA ASP A 944 8.12 -14.61 -40.61
C ASP A 944 7.30 -13.65 -39.71
N THR A 945 7.45 -12.32 -39.90
CA THR A 945 6.71 -11.28 -39.19
C THR A 945 5.27 -11.07 -39.70
N THR A 946 4.77 -11.94 -40.59
CA THR A 946 3.45 -11.81 -41.17
C THR A 946 2.39 -12.38 -40.24
N PHE A 947 1.22 -11.74 -40.20
CA PHE A 947 0.08 -12.18 -39.40
C PHE A 947 -0.36 -13.58 -39.82
N GLY A 948 -0.40 -14.53 -38.88
CA GLY A 948 -0.99 -15.83 -39.10
C GLY A 948 -1.39 -16.51 -37.80
N ALA A 949 -2.35 -17.42 -37.88
CA ALA A 949 -2.86 -18.20 -36.75
C ALA A 949 -3.50 -19.50 -37.24
N ILE A 950 -3.49 -20.52 -36.37
CA ILE A 950 -4.24 -21.77 -36.60
C ILE A 950 -5.29 -21.94 -35.50
N GLU A 951 -6.51 -22.27 -35.91
CA GLU A 951 -7.59 -22.73 -35.05
C GLU A 951 -7.80 -24.22 -35.27
N LEU A 952 -7.60 -25.02 -34.23
CA LEU A 952 -7.85 -26.45 -34.18
C LEU A 952 -9.32 -26.71 -33.83
N ARG A 953 -10.03 -27.42 -34.73
CA ARG A 953 -11.46 -27.73 -34.61
C ARG A 953 -11.75 -29.14 -34.14
N SER A 954 -10.88 -30.09 -34.49
CA SER A 954 -10.96 -31.46 -33.98
C SER A 954 -9.63 -32.18 -34.16
N MET A 955 -9.33 -33.12 -33.27
CA MET A 955 -8.21 -34.06 -33.41
C MET A 955 -8.67 -35.47 -33.06
N SER A 956 -8.29 -36.45 -33.87
CA SER A 956 -8.57 -37.86 -33.61
C SER A 956 -7.38 -38.74 -33.98
N ALA A 957 -7.29 -39.90 -33.35
CA ALA A 957 -6.29 -40.91 -33.63
C ALA A 957 -6.95 -42.25 -33.95
N VAL A 958 -6.45 -42.96 -34.97
CA VAL A 958 -6.92 -44.31 -35.32
C VAL A 958 -6.03 -45.34 -34.63
N ILE A 959 -6.61 -46.03 -33.64
CA ILE A 959 -5.91 -46.94 -32.74
C ILE A 959 -6.40 -48.38 -32.93
N GLY A 960 -5.47 -49.32 -32.92
CA GLY A 960 -5.69 -50.75 -33.02
C GLY A 960 -5.39 -51.44 -31.70
N VAL A 961 -6.41 -52.10 -31.15
CA VAL A 961 -6.28 -52.89 -29.92
C VAL A 961 -6.36 -54.38 -30.25
N LYS A 962 -5.52 -55.19 -29.61
CA LYS A 962 -5.56 -56.66 -29.77
C LYS A 962 -6.85 -57.19 -29.13
N ALA A 963 -7.68 -57.85 -29.92
CA ALA A 963 -8.89 -58.51 -29.45
C ALA A 963 -8.53 -59.52 -28.34
N GLY A 964 -9.10 -59.33 -27.14
CA GLY A 964 -8.87 -60.19 -25.97
C GLY A 964 -8.74 -59.48 -24.60
N LEU A 965 -8.70 -58.14 -24.55
CA LEU A 965 -8.50 -57.39 -23.29
C LEU A 965 -9.75 -56.69 -22.71
N ARG A 966 -10.91 -56.75 -23.39
CA ARG A 966 -12.23 -56.58 -22.73
C ARG A 966 -12.75 -57.96 -22.33
N SER A 967 -12.04 -58.68 -21.45
CA SER A 967 -12.72 -59.75 -20.71
C SER A 967 -13.52 -59.06 -19.62
N ILE A 968 -14.85 -59.09 -19.75
CA ILE A 968 -15.75 -58.83 -18.64
C ILE A 968 -15.27 -59.73 -17.48
N PRO A 969 -15.07 -59.19 -16.26
CA PRO A 969 -14.57 -60.00 -15.14
C PRO A 969 -15.47 -61.23 -14.94
N SER A 970 -14.84 -62.39 -14.75
CA SER A 970 -15.51 -63.69 -14.63
C SER A 970 -16.49 -63.80 -13.46
N THR A 971 -16.55 -62.79 -12.59
CA THR A 971 -17.53 -62.66 -11.50
C THR A 971 -18.93 -62.25 -11.97
N SER A 972 -19.15 -62.01 -13.26
CA SER A 972 -20.47 -61.69 -13.84
C SER A 972 -21.04 -62.79 -14.74
N ARG A 973 -20.47 -64.00 -14.70
CA ARG A 973 -21.13 -65.23 -15.19
C ARG A 973 -21.59 -66.06 -14.00
N GLY A 974 -22.71 -65.62 -13.42
CA GLY A 974 -23.50 -66.28 -12.40
C GLY A 974 -24.88 -65.66 -12.43
#